data_AF-A0A1V4QDS9-F1
#
_entry.id   AF-A0A1V4QDS9-F1
#
_cell.length_a   1.000
_cell.length_b   1.000
_cell.length_c   1.000
_cell.angle_alpha   90.00
_cell.angle_beta   90.00
_cell.angle_gamma   90.00
#
_symmetry.space_group_name_H-M   'P 1'
#
loop_
_entity.id
_entity.type
_entity.pdbx_description
1 polymer ?
#
loop_
_entity_poly.entity_id
_entity_poly.type
_entity_poly.pdbx_seq_one_letter_code
_entity_poly.pdbx_strand_id
1 'polypeptide(L)'
;MTETTTTPAPAEPTGRSRRISIARIVAVVAGLIGIVLALAMAVLPVTYTKVQIKWPQPTSQNASGVENILAPNVSYTPTNLDLSVPCRLAADLPARGGVLVSTVPENGAEAGKVGLFVRATTDRLLVAQRNAVLLNVPRAQAQSTPDCTIVIHADTSGIRGEIQGFSAADGASTSFRLDDPNARPQIIGVYTDLPSTVDTTGLSYSSTVDTRFVSSPTTLKLAAALAGIIMTIASMIALAVLDTQDGRRRRRLLPGRMKRPRGDDEDEDAPALPPGRKPWWHVSVLDALVVAVLIIWLFVGGNTADDGYQVTVGRIAPGAGYLDNYYRYFGVPQDPFGWHYQYLALWMQVSTATPWLRLLPLIFGVLCWFMLSRGAFGRIGSAVRNSRAARWAGAFAFLAVWLAFNNGLRVEPFLAVGILATWLLVERSVATGRLFPLTLAIVVAAFTLTVHPAGAIAAVALIAALRPIFVRLRSRIRRDGWFPTLTPILASGLLVLYEIFADQPLASILEGVKVQGIVGPTNKWWTEAMRYYILQNPTTDGSIARRVGIFMTLFAVILIVLVLLSRRRVPGIATAPLWRIVAILAGAVGVLAFSPTKATHQYGAFATLTGVLVAAATAFISPQVIRRRCNRTFIAAAATYVLAVVFTGRNQWWYVGSYGIPWGDDTPNVAGIKLYQPILLIAVIITLVGAWQYFRDDRRAQLGEPIVEPTSGVRGFLGRMPTYSLAIVLAIVLVFNMISFAKAIQTQRGSWSWASSNVNALRGNPCALADAILVEADPNQGLLSPARVAGQENSSPGAALAGKGMVGFTPNGVATDLQATYDDDNDADSDQQDPTQTDPSAATDTGEN
;
A
#
# COMPACT_ATOMS: atom_id res chain seq x y z
N MET A 1 -19.05 -51.91 71.70
CA MET A 1 -17.69 -51.47 71.30
C MET A 1 -17.81 -50.87 69.91
N THR A 2 -17.62 -49.57 69.83
CA THR A 2 -17.74 -48.73 68.62
C THR A 2 -16.43 -48.75 67.85
N GLU A 3 -16.45 -49.30 66.64
CA GLU A 3 -15.34 -49.21 65.69
C GLU A 3 -15.58 -48.04 64.74
N THR A 4 -14.88 -46.95 65.01
CA THR A 4 -14.80 -45.76 64.16
C THR A 4 -13.88 -46.07 62.98
N THR A 5 -14.45 -46.32 61.81
CA THR A 5 -13.69 -46.39 60.55
C THR A 5 -13.56 -44.97 59.99
N THR A 6 -12.44 -44.32 60.25
CA THR A 6 -12.03 -43.07 59.60
C THR A 6 -11.63 -43.35 58.15
N THR A 7 -12.47 -42.92 57.20
CA THR A 7 -12.12 -42.79 55.78
C THR A 7 -11.06 -41.70 55.62
N PRO A 8 -9.93 -41.92 54.90
CA PRO A 8 -8.98 -40.85 54.64
C PRO A 8 -9.57 -39.85 53.65
N ALA A 9 -9.42 -38.55 53.95
CA ALA A 9 -9.72 -37.48 53.02
C ALA A 9 -8.83 -37.57 51.76
N PRO A 10 -9.36 -37.32 50.55
CA PRO A 10 -8.55 -37.32 49.34
C PRO A 10 -7.54 -36.16 49.37
N ALA A 11 -6.25 -36.49 49.21
CA ALA A 11 -5.17 -35.51 49.13
C ALA A 11 -5.37 -34.52 47.97
N GLU A 12 -5.35 -33.22 48.26
CA GLU A 12 -5.44 -32.15 47.27
C GLU A 12 -4.18 -32.05 46.37
N PRO A 13 -4.34 -31.62 45.09
CA PRO A 13 -3.25 -31.55 44.12
C PRO A 13 -2.38 -30.29 44.28
N THR A 14 -1.42 -30.30 45.20
CA THR A 14 -0.51 -29.18 45.53
C THR A 14 0.23 -28.58 44.32
N GLY A 15 0.58 -29.40 43.32
CA GLY A 15 1.31 -28.95 42.13
C GLY A 15 0.53 -28.00 41.20
N ARG A 16 -0.80 -28.14 41.11
CA ARG A 16 -1.64 -27.29 40.23
C ARG A 16 -1.83 -25.89 40.79
N SER A 17 -1.99 -25.79 42.12
CA SER A 17 -2.09 -24.52 42.84
C SER A 17 -0.80 -23.69 42.70
N ARG A 18 0.37 -24.31 42.95
CA ARG A 18 1.68 -23.65 42.79
C ARG A 18 1.91 -23.11 41.38
N ARG A 19 1.57 -23.89 40.35
CA ARG A 19 1.71 -23.48 38.94
C ARG A 19 0.86 -22.26 38.59
N ILE A 20 -0.36 -22.16 39.13
CA ILE A 20 -1.25 -21.02 38.92
C ILE A 20 -0.70 -19.77 39.59
N SER A 21 -0.21 -19.88 40.83
CA SER A 21 0.41 -18.77 41.55
C SER A 21 1.62 -18.21 40.82
N ILE A 22 2.52 -19.08 40.34
CA ILE A 22 3.68 -18.68 39.52
C ILE A 22 3.21 -17.97 38.24
N ALA A 23 2.21 -18.52 37.54
CA ALA A 23 1.68 -17.91 36.33
C ALA A 23 1.10 -16.51 36.58
N ARG A 24 0.45 -16.27 37.73
CA ARG A 24 -0.03 -14.93 38.09
C ARG A 24 1.12 -13.93 38.26
N ILE A 25 2.18 -14.34 38.97
CA ILE A 25 3.36 -13.48 39.18
C ILE A 25 4.06 -13.18 37.85
N VAL A 26 4.31 -14.20 37.03
CA VAL A 26 4.96 -14.03 35.72
C VAL A 26 4.13 -13.14 34.79
N ALA A 27 2.81 -13.33 34.75
CA ALA A 27 1.91 -12.50 33.94
C ALA A 27 2.06 -11.01 34.26
N VAL A 28 2.21 -10.66 35.55
CA VAL A 28 2.37 -9.28 36.02
C VAL A 28 3.79 -8.79 35.81
N VAL A 29 4.79 -9.46 36.38
CA VAL A 29 6.19 -8.96 36.40
C VAL A 29 6.74 -8.89 34.98
N ALA A 30 6.66 -9.98 34.21
CA ALA A 30 7.15 -9.98 32.84
C ALA A 30 6.33 -9.03 31.95
N GLY A 31 5.01 -8.91 32.20
CA GLY A 31 4.17 -7.98 31.46
C GLY A 31 4.54 -6.52 31.72
N LEU A 32 4.80 -6.14 32.97
CA LEU A 32 5.22 -4.78 33.35
C LEU A 32 6.60 -4.45 32.78
N ILE A 33 7.56 -5.37 32.86
CA ILE A 33 8.89 -5.18 32.24
C ILE A 33 8.74 -4.99 30.74
N GLY A 34 7.94 -5.84 30.07
CA GLY A 34 7.66 -5.72 28.64
C GLY A 34 6.96 -4.41 28.26
N ILE A 35 6.13 -3.84 29.12
CA ILE A 35 5.49 -2.53 28.88
C ILE A 35 6.50 -1.39 29.03
N VAL A 36 7.27 -1.38 30.12
CA VAL A 36 8.24 -0.32 30.40
C VAL A 36 9.32 -0.26 29.31
N LEU A 37 9.85 -1.42 28.90
CA LEU A 37 10.85 -1.49 27.84
C LEU A 37 10.28 -1.07 26.49
N ALA A 38 9.01 -1.39 26.19
CA ALA A 38 8.35 -1.00 24.94
C ALA A 38 8.21 0.52 24.84
N LEU A 39 7.81 1.17 25.93
CA LEU A 39 7.71 2.63 26.00
C LEU A 39 9.08 3.31 25.93
N ALA A 40 10.10 2.70 26.54
CA ALA A 40 11.46 3.21 26.48
C ALA A 40 12.06 3.21 25.06
N MET A 41 11.64 2.28 24.18
CA MET A 41 12.16 2.19 22.79
C MET A 41 12.12 3.51 22.02
N ALA A 42 11.11 4.34 22.27
CA ALA A 42 10.90 5.62 21.60
C ALA A 42 12.01 6.65 21.91
N VAL A 43 12.68 6.52 23.06
CA VAL A 43 13.67 7.49 23.58
C VAL A 43 15.07 6.90 23.78
N LEU A 44 15.22 5.59 23.66
CA LEU A 44 16.52 4.93 23.77
C LEU A 44 17.47 5.42 22.66
N PRO A 45 18.78 5.56 22.98
CA PRO A 45 19.74 6.19 22.10
C PRO A 45 19.97 5.36 20.83
N VAL A 46 20.21 6.09 19.74
CA VAL A 46 20.63 5.57 18.43
C VAL A 46 21.95 6.18 18.04
N THR A 47 22.72 5.49 17.21
CA THR A 47 23.93 6.04 16.57
C THR A 47 23.55 6.49 15.17
N TYR A 48 23.93 7.71 14.79
CA TYR A 48 23.74 8.21 13.41
C TYR A 48 25.08 8.63 12.83
N THR A 49 25.18 8.60 11.50
CA THR A 49 26.42 8.94 10.79
C THR A 49 26.36 10.39 10.30
N LYS A 50 27.22 11.27 10.83
CA LYS A 50 27.35 12.65 10.34
C LYS A 50 28.19 12.67 9.07
N VAL A 51 27.64 13.23 7.99
CA VAL A 51 28.34 13.37 6.70
C VAL A 51 28.60 14.84 6.40
N GLN A 52 29.82 15.16 6.00
CA GLN A 52 30.22 16.49 5.58
C GLN A 52 30.88 16.44 4.20
N ILE A 53 30.42 17.30 3.30
CA ILE A 53 31.08 17.58 2.03
C ILE A 53 32.07 18.70 2.29
N LYS A 54 33.33 18.48 1.93
CA LYS A 54 34.38 19.50 1.97
C LYS A 54 34.91 19.73 0.56
N TRP A 55 35.18 20.98 0.25
CA TRP A 55 35.79 21.40 -1.01
C TRP A 55 36.62 22.67 -0.76
N PRO A 56 37.78 22.87 -1.41
CA PRO A 56 38.44 21.99 -2.37
C PRO A 56 38.89 20.63 -1.78
N GLN A 57 39.06 19.61 -2.64
CA GLN A 57 39.54 18.28 -2.26
C GLN A 57 40.91 18.02 -2.92
N PRO A 58 41.86 17.38 -2.24
CA PRO A 58 43.13 17.00 -2.88
C PRO A 58 42.84 16.00 -4.00
N THR A 59 43.31 16.29 -5.21
CA THR A 59 43.13 15.41 -6.37
C THR A 59 44.36 14.52 -6.55
N SER A 60 44.23 13.42 -7.30
CA SER A 60 45.36 12.52 -7.59
C SER A 60 46.46 13.17 -8.43
N GLN A 61 46.17 14.33 -9.05
CA GLN A 61 47.09 15.06 -9.92
C GLN A 61 47.61 16.37 -9.27
N ASN A 62 46.86 17.01 -8.38
CA ASN A 62 47.24 18.26 -7.70
C ASN A 62 46.78 18.26 -6.23
N ALA A 63 47.72 18.47 -5.30
CA ALA A 63 47.41 18.59 -3.87
C ALA A 63 46.64 19.87 -3.51
N SER A 64 46.57 20.86 -4.40
CA SER A 64 46.08 22.23 -4.13
C SER A 64 45.20 22.83 -5.24
N GLY A 65 44.44 22.02 -5.97
CA GLY A 65 43.58 22.46 -7.08
C GLY A 65 42.07 22.48 -6.77
N VAL A 66 41.27 22.97 -7.72
CA VAL A 66 39.79 22.92 -7.70
C VAL A 66 39.24 22.02 -8.79
N GLU A 67 38.21 21.24 -8.47
CA GLU A 67 37.44 20.45 -9.42
C GLU A 67 35.96 20.47 -9.04
N ASN A 68 35.09 20.31 -10.04
CA ASN A 68 33.65 20.19 -9.81
C ASN A 68 33.33 18.86 -9.14
N ILE A 69 32.52 18.89 -8.08
CA ILE A 69 32.06 17.67 -7.40
C ILE A 69 30.55 17.51 -7.59
N LEU A 70 30.14 16.28 -7.92
CA LEU A 70 28.74 15.89 -7.98
C LEU A 70 28.34 15.25 -6.65
N ALA A 71 27.43 15.88 -5.93
CA ALA A 71 26.95 15.42 -4.62
C ALA A 71 25.46 15.77 -4.44
N PRO A 72 24.56 15.10 -5.19
CA PRO A 72 23.12 15.38 -5.13
C PRO A 72 22.54 14.95 -3.79
N ASN A 73 22.13 15.92 -2.97
CA ASN A 73 21.52 15.65 -1.68
C ASN A 73 20.05 15.27 -1.85
N VAL A 74 19.64 14.10 -1.37
CA VAL A 74 18.24 13.62 -1.41
C VAL A 74 17.30 14.56 -0.64
N SER A 75 17.77 15.13 0.47
CA SER A 75 17.02 16.10 1.29
C SER A 75 17.08 17.54 0.73
N TYR A 76 17.74 17.72 -0.41
CA TYR A 76 17.96 18.97 -1.17
C TYR A 76 18.81 20.01 -0.44
N THR A 77 18.48 20.34 0.80
CA THR A 77 19.13 21.39 1.60
C THR A 77 20.04 20.80 2.69
N PRO A 78 21.16 21.48 3.03
CA PRO A 78 22.03 21.05 4.12
C PRO A 78 21.45 21.44 5.50
N THR A 79 22.00 20.83 6.55
CA THR A 79 21.77 21.30 7.94
C THR A 79 22.61 22.52 8.28
N ASN A 80 23.84 22.56 7.75
CA ASN A 80 24.77 23.68 7.85
C ASN A 80 25.60 23.79 6.57
N LEU A 81 25.94 25.00 6.16
CA LEU A 81 26.81 25.34 5.04
C LEU A 81 27.70 26.51 5.45
N ASP A 82 29.01 26.34 5.30
CA ASP A 82 30.03 27.35 5.49
C ASP A 82 30.82 27.49 4.18
N LEU A 83 30.91 28.71 3.65
CA LEU A 83 31.59 29.01 2.40
C LEU A 83 32.45 30.26 2.58
N SER A 84 33.72 30.18 2.18
CA SER A 84 34.70 31.26 2.14
C SER A 84 35.31 31.31 0.75
N VAL A 85 35.16 32.44 0.05
CA VAL A 85 35.66 32.65 -1.31
C VAL A 85 36.52 33.93 -1.35
N PRO A 86 37.84 33.80 -1.48
CA PRO A 86 38.73 34.95 -1.66
C PRO A 86 38.38 35.73 -2.93
N CYS A 87 38.18 37.05 -2.81
CA CYS A 87 37.80 37.91 -3.94
C CYS A 87 38.87 37.94 -5.03
N ARG A 88 40.14 37.71 -4.69
CA ARG A 88 41.27 37.63 -5.64
C ARG A 88 41.05 36.59 -6.75
N LEU A 89 40.31 35.52 -6.46
CA LEU A 89 40.01 34.45 -7.43
C LEU A 89 39.16 34.95 -8.61
N ALA A 90 38.48 36.08 -8.47
CA ALA A 90 37.79 36.71 -9.60
C ALA A 90 38.77 37.16 -10.71
N ALA A 91 40.06 37.37 -10.40
CA ALA A 91 41.07 37.68 -11.41
C ALA A 91 41.46 36.45 -12.26
N ASP A 92 41.25 35.24 -11.74
CA ASP A 92 41.55 33.97 -12.43
C ASP A 92 40.40 33.53 -13.37
N LEU A 93 39.27 34.21 -13.34
CA LEU A 93 38.16 34.02 -14.28
C LEU A 93 38.35 34.85 -15.57
N PRO A 94 37.78 34.42 -16.71
CA PRO A 94 37.78 35.20 -17.95
C PRO A 94 37.26 36.64 -17.77
N ALA A 95 37.64 37.53 -18.68
CA ALA A 95 37.20 38.94 -18.65
C ALA A 95 35.66 39.08 -18.68
N ARG A 96 34.98 38.19 -19.41
CA ARG A 96 33.50 38.14 -19.45
C ARG A 96 32.84 37.70 -18.14
N GLY A 97 33.61 37.19 -17.19
CA GLY A 97 33.11 36.62 -15.93
C GLY A 97 32.98 35.10 -15.94
N GLY A 98 32.33 34.58 -14.90
CA GLY A 98 32.12 33.16 -14.64
C GLY A 98 31.66 32.91 -13.21
N VAL A 99 31.43 31.63 -12.89
CA VAL A 99 31.06 31.16 -11.55
C VAL A 99 32.33 30.90 -10.72
N LEU A 100 32.46 31.58 -9.58
CA LEU A 100 33.50 31.25 -8.61
C LEU A 100 33.13 29.99 -7.85
N VAL A 101 31.92 29.95 -7.30
CA VAL A 101 31.35 28.77 -6.62
C VAL A 101 29.84 28.78 -6.79
N SER A 102 29.25 27.63 -7.11
CA SER A 102 27.80 27.42 -7.03
C SER A 102 27.43 26.05 -6.47
N THR A 103 26.23 25.95 -5.91
CA THR A 103 25.71 24.68 -5.34
C THR A 103 24.93 23.83 -6.36
N VAL A 104 24.69 24.38 -7.55
CA VAL A 104 24.03 23.74 -8.70
C VAL A 104 24.72 24.18 -10.00
N PRO A 105 24.65 23.39 -11.09
CA PRO A 105 25.20 23.80 -12.38
C PRO A 105 24.52 25.07 -12.93
N GLU A 106 25.29 26.00 -13.49
CA GLU A 106 24.76 27.28 -13.99
C GLU A 106 23.71 27.11 -15.11
N ASN A 107 23.94 26.16 -16.02
CA ASN A 107 23.04 25.87 -17.15
C ASN A 107 21.93 24.87 -16.78
N GLY A 108 21.75 24.55 -15.49
CA GLY A 108 20.68 23.68 -15.03
C GLY A 108 19.30 24.34 -15.21
N ALA A 109 18.28 23.52 -15.45
CA ALA A 109 16.90 24.00 -15.42
C ALA A 109 16.61 24.64 -14.07
N GLU A 110 16.06 25.87 -14.08
CA GLU A 110 15.72 26.62 -12.89
C GLU A 110 16.86 26.85 -11.88
N ALA A 111 18.13 26.76 -12.31
CA ALA A 111 19.28 26.79 -11.41
C ALA A 111 19.28 28.02 -10.49
N GLY A 112 18.96 29.20 -11.04
CA GLY A 112 18.82 30.45 -10.28
C GLY A 112 17.72 30.42 -9.20
N LYS A 113 16.64 29.65 -9.38
CA LYS A 113 15.51 29.56 -8.44
C LYS A 113 15.84 28.79 -7.16
N VAL A 114 16.85 27.91 -7.18
CA VAL A 114 17.13 26.98 -6.06
C VAL A 114 18.55 27.03 -5.52
N GLY A 115 19.53 27.35 -6.37
CA GLY A 115 20.94 27.33 -6.03
C GLY A 115 21.46 28.60 -5.35
N LEU A 116 22.62 28.48 -4.72
CA LEU A 116 23.49 29.59 -4.32
C LEU A 116 24.57 29.77 -5.40
N PHE A 117 24.83 31.02 -5.78
CA PHE A 117 25.84 31.40 -6.75
C PHE A 117 26.70 32.53 -6.21
N VAL A 118 28.02 32.33 -6.22
CA VAL A 118 29.02 33.38 -6.13
C VAL A 118 29.63 33.52 -7.52
N ARG A 119 29.36 34.63 -8.19
CA ARG A 119 29.68 34.83 -9.62
C ARG A 119 30.29 36.20 -9.86
N ALA A 120 31.21 36.25 -10.82
CA ALA A 120 31.78 37.48 -11.32
C ALA A 120 31.21 37.76 -12.71
N THR A 121 30.70 38.96 -12.95
CA THR A 121 30.44 39.49 -14.29
C THR A 121 31.67 40.26 -14.78
N THR A 122 31.57 40.94 -15.91
CA THR A 122 32.63 41.85 -16.39
C THR A 122 33.01 42.91 -15.34
N ASP A 123 32.03 43.44 -14.61
CA ASP A 123 32.17 44.61 -13.74
C ASP A 123 31.79 44.37 -12.27
N ARG A 124 31.04 43.31 -11.97
CA ARG A 124 30.50 43.03 -10.63
C ARG A 124 30.90 41.66 -10.09
N LEU A 125 30.96 41.59 -8.77
CA LEU A 125 31.02 40.36 -7.99
C LEU A 125 29.70 40.24 -7.24
N LEU A 126 28.95 39.17 -7.52
CA LEU A 126 27.58 38.97 -7.07
C LEU A 126 27.46 37.70 -6.24
N VAL A 127 26.72 37.79 -5.14
CA VAL A 127 26.17 36.61 -4.44
C VAL A 127 24.68 36.61 -4.69
N ALA A 128 24.17 35.53 -5.28
CA ALA A 128 22.76 35.37 -5.58
C ALA A 128 22.25 34.03 -5.09
N GLN A 129 21.00 34.01 -4.61
CA GLN A 129 20.33 32.79 -4.23
C GLN A 129 18.83 32.93 -4.46
N ARG A 130 18.19 31.87 -5.00
CA ARG A 130 16.74 31.83 -5.25
C ARG A 130 16.22 33.07 -5.98
N ASN A 131 16.89 33.44 -7.07
CA ASN A 131 16.65 34.63 -7.89
C ASN A 131 16.76 35.99 -7.18
N ALA A 132 17.25 36.03 -5.94
CA ALA A 132 17.56 37.28 -5.24
C ALA A 132 19.08 37.53 -5.25
N VAL A 133 19.48 38.76 -5.56
CA VAL A 133 20.87 39.22 -5.39
C VAL A 133 21.04 39.67 -3.94
N LEU A 134 21.93 39.02 -3.22
CA LEU A 134 22.19 39.23 -1.79
C LEU A 134 23.37 40.17 -1.55
N LEU A 135 24.42 40.09 -2.38
CA LEU A 135 25.57 41.00 -2.36
C LEU A 135 25.94 41.40 -3.78
N ASN A 136 26.38 42.64 -3.95
CA ASN A 136 26.82 43.19 -5.22
C ASN A 136 27.91 44.26 -5.00
N VAL A 137 29.14 43.97 -5.43
CA VAL A 137 30.27 44.91 -5.33
C VAL A 137 31.05 45.02 -6.64
N PRO A 138 31.79 46.13 -6.86
CA PRO A 138 32.65 46.27 -8.04
C PRO A 138 33.76 45.20 -8.08
N ARG A 139 33.82 44.42 -9.16
CA ARG A 139 34.80 43.33 -9.34
C ARG A 139 36.24 43.83 -9.26
N ALA A 140 36.56 44.92 -9.96
CA ALA A 140 37.92 45.45 -10.04
C ALA A 140 38.47 45.88 -8.67
N GLN A 141 37.62 46.46 -7.82
CA GLN A 141 37.99 46.86 -6.46
C GLN A 141 38.12 45.62 -5.57
N ALA A 142 37.14 44.71 -5.60
CA ALA A 142 37.13 43.52 -4.74
C ALA A 142 38.33 42.60 -5.03
N GLN A 143 38.67 42.36 -6.30
CA GLN A 143 39.77 41.45 -6.67
C GLN A 143 41.17 42.00 -6.38
N SER A 144 41.32 43.33 -6.25
CA SER A 144 42.60 44.00 -5.97
C SER A 144 42.80 44.32 -4.48
N THR A 145 41.74 44.21 -3.66
CA THR A 145 41.80 44.49 -2.22
C THR A 145 42.43 43.30 -1.49
N PRO A 146 43.57 43.49 -0.78
CA PRO A 146 44.15 42.45 0.06
C PRO A 146 43.15 41.98 1.13
N ASP A 147 43.18 40.70 1.47
CA ASP A 147 42.31 40.08 2.47
C ASP A 147 40.79 40.13 2.19
N CYS A 148 40.36 40.58 0.99
CA CYS A 148 38.95 40.54 0.59
C CYS A 148 38.46 39.09 0.48
N THR A 149 37.47 38.73 1.29
CA THR A 149 36.90 37.37 1.34
C THR A 149 35.39 37.42 1.50
N ILE A 150 34.66 36.73 0.62
CA ILE A 150 33.22 36.52 0.77
C ILE A 150 33.01 35.32 1.71
N VAL A 151 32.34 35.55 2.83
CA VAL A 151 31.98 34.51 3.80
C VAL A 151 30.46 34.36 3.83
N ILE A 152 29.97 33.13 3.69
CA ILE A 152 28.55 32.80 3.69
C ILE A 152 28.33 31.63 4.67
N HIS A 153 27.33 31.79 5.53
CA HIS A 153 26.87 30.78 6.47
C HIS A 153 25.37 30.54 6.28
N ALA A 154 24.96 29.29 6.08
CA ALA A 154 23.55 28.92 6.01
C ALA A 154 23.28 27.75 6.96
N ASP A 155 22.38 27.94 7.91
CA ASP A 155 22.00 26.94 8.92
C ASP A 155 20.48 26.97 9.16
N THR A 156 20.01 26.27 10.19
CA THR A 156 18.58 26.21 10.51
C THR A 156 17.95 27.55 10.94
N SER A 157 18.74 28.60 11.20
CA SER A 157 18.25 29.96 11.46
C SER A 157 18.07 30.79 10.20
N GLY A 158 18.64 30.36 9.07
CA GLY A 158 18.59 31.06 7.78
C GLY A 158 19.98 31.18 7.15
N ILE A 159 20.15 32.19 6.29
CA ILE A 159 21.41 32.44 5.58
C ILE A 159 21.91 33.85 5.85
N ARG A 160 23.22 33.97 6.06
CA ARG A 160 23.93 35.23 6.27
C ARG A 160 25.25 35.21 5.53
N GLY A 161 25.75 36.37 5.18
CA GLY A 161 27.09 36.48 4.61
C GLY A 161 27.59 37.91 4.60
N GLU A 162 28.89 38.05 4.45
CA GLU A 162 29.58 39.32 4.43
C GLU A 162 30.84 39.26 3.57
N ILE A 163 31.30 40.42 3.12
CA ILE A 163 32.57 40.60 2.42
C ILE A 163 33.55 41.19 3.42
N GLN A 164 34.39 40.34 3.99
CA GLN A 164 35.42 40.72 4.95
C GLN A 164 36.57 41.43 4.23
N GLY A 165 37.22 42.39 4.89
CA GLY A 165 38.36 43.14 4.33
C GLY A 165 38.00 44.15 3.23
N PHE A 166 36.72 44.30 2.89
CA PHE A 166 36.25 45.19 1.81
C PHE A 166 35.43 46.36 2.34
N SER A 167 35.75 47.58 1.89
CA SER A 167 34.98 48.79 2.17
C SER A 167 34.36 49.32 0.88
N ALA A 168 33.03 49.36 0.81
CA ALA A 168 32.32 49.89 -0.35
C ALA A 168 32.42 51.43 -0.41
N ALA A 169 32.71 51.98 -1.59
CA ALA A 169 32.88 53.42 -1.78
C ALA A 169 31.57 54.22 -1.66
N ASP A 170 30.41 53.59 -1.89
CA ASP A 170 29.11 54.27 -2.07
C ASP A 170 28.04 53.85 -1.03
N GLY A 171 28.44 53.33 0.13
CA GLY A 171 27.47 52.88 1.15
C GLY A 171 26.69 51.61 0.79
N ALA A 172 27.10 50.89 -0.26
CA ALA A 172 26.54 49.58 -0.61
C ALA A 172 26.76 48.57 0.53
N SER A 173 25.72 47.79 0.85
CA SER A 173 25.82 46.80 1.92
C SER A 173 26.83 45.71 1.55
N THR A 174 27.83 45.54 2.40
CA THR A 174 28.83 44.46 2.30
C THR A 174 28.42 43.21 3.08
N SER A 175 27.22 43.21 3.69
CA SER A 175 26.67 42.07 4.41
C SER A 175 25.18 41.88 4.14
N PHE A 176 24.69 40.67 4.37
CA PHE A 176 23.28 40.32 4.32
C PHE A 176 22.93 39.30 5.40
N ARG A 177 21.67 39.29 5.82
CA ARG A 177 21.12 38.32 6.76
C ARG A 177 19.65 38.10 6.43
N LEU A 178 19.30 36.86 6.09
CA LEU A 178 17.93 36.40 5.88
C LEU A 178 17.61 35.39 6.98
N ASP A 179 16.79 35.82 7.94
CA ASP A 179 16.36 35.03 9.10
C ASP A 179 15.16 34.14 8.74
N ASP A 180 15.28 33.42 7.63
CA ASP A 180 14.31 32.43 7.15
C ASP A 180 14.98 31.05 7.06
N PRO A 181 14.62 30.08 7.92
CA PRO A 181 15.10 28.70 7.85
C PRO A 181 14.89 28.01 6.50
N ASN A 182 13.93 28.48 5.70
CA ASN A 182 13.64 27.98 4.37
C ASN A 182 14.57 28.58 3.30
N ALA A 183 15.31 29.64 3.59
CA ALA A 183 16.26 30.28 2.67
C ALA A 183 17.61 29.55 2.59
N ARG A 184 17.67 28.25 2.86
CA ARG A 184 18.87 27.43 2.60
C ARG A 184 18.93 27.02 1.12
N PRO A 185 20.13 27.00 0.51
CA PRO A 185 20.26 26.64 -0.90
C PRO A 185 20.10 25.14 -1.11
N GLN A 186 19.62 24.77 -2.29
CA GLN A 186 19.69 23.39 -2.75
C GLN A 186 21.12 23.05 -3.17
N ILE A 187 21.59 21.85 -2.81
CA ILE A 187 22.92 21.34 -3.15
C ILE A 187 22.78 20.10 -4.03
N ILE A 188 23.24 20.24 -5.28
CA ILE A 188 23.45 19.14 -6.24
C ILE A 188 24.94 18.80 -6.34
N GLY A 189 25.81 19.72 -5.93
CA GLY A 189 27.26 19.57 -5.96
C GLY A 189 27.95 20.88 -5.57
N VAL A 190 29.22 20.99 -5.92
CA VAL A 190 29.98 22.25 -5.88
C VAL A 190 30.61 22.45 -7.25
N TYR A 191 30.27 23.56 -7.91
CA TYR A 191 30.67 23.85 -9.28
C TYR A 191 31.43 25.17 -9.35
N THR A 192 32.41 25.24 -10.23
CA THR A 192 33.28 26.40 -10.45
C THR A 192 33.72 26.45 -11.92
N ASP A 193 33.96 27.67 -12.41
CA ASP A 193 34.65 27.95 -13.68
C ASP A 193 36.14 28.29 -13.47
N LEU A 194 36.62 28.21 -12.22
CA LEU A 194 38.03 28.46 -11.92
C LEU A 194 38.93 27.39 -12.54
N PRO A 195 40.12 27.76 -13.04
CA PRO A 195 41.10 26.80 -13.52
C PRO A 195 41.50 25.82 -12.41
N SER A 196 41.68 24.54 -12.76
CA SER A 196 42.03 23.50 -11.78
C SER A 196 43.38 23.71 -11.07
N THR A 197 44.22 24.59 -11.60
CA THR A 197 45.54 24.96 -11.05
C THR A 197 45.53 26.23 -10.20
N VAL A 198 44.36 26.83 -9.94
CA VAL A 198 44.26 28.07 -9.17
C VAL A 198 44.75 27.89 -7.72
N ASP A 199 45.38 28.92 -7.14
CA ASP A 199 45.76 28.90 -5.72
C ASP A 199 44.51 28.95 -4.83
N THR A 200 44.25 27.84 -4.14
CA THR A 200 43.11 27.61 -3.26
C THR A 200 43.25 28.18 -1.85
N THR A 201 44.34 28.90 -1.54
CA THR A 201 44.55 29.49 -0.21
C THR A 201 43.38 30.41 0.18
N GLY A 202 42.72 30.10 1.31
CA GLY A 202 41.55 30.84 1.82
C GLY A 202 40.20 30.45 1.21
N LEU A 203 40.18 29.61 0.16
CA LEU A 203 38.97 29.04 -0.42
C LEU A 203 38.54 27.82 0.40
N SER A 204 37.32 27.84 0.92
CA SER A 204 36.77 26.70 1.65
C SER A 204 35.27 26.61 1.50
N TYR A 205 34.78 25.39 1.36
CA TYR A 205 33.38 25.04 1.38
C TYR A 205 33.23 23.83 2.32
N SER A 206 32.30 23.92 3.25
CA SER A 206 31.87 22.79 4.06
C SER A 206 30.36 22.78 4.17
N SER A 207 29.73 21.68 3.76
CA SER A 207 28.30 21.48 3.99
C SER A 207 28.05 20.18 4.75
N THR A 208 27.17 20.24 5.74
CA THR A 208 26.74 19.07 6.52
C THR A 208 25.44 18.55 5.92
N VAL A 209 25.52 17.37 5.32
CA VAL A 209 24.37 16.69 4.71
C VAL A 209 23.38 16.28 5.80
N ASP A 210 22.08 16.42 5.53
CA ASP A 210 21.06 15.99 6.47
C ASP A 210 20.88 14.47 6.44
N THR A 211 21.61 13.77 7.31
CA THR A 211 21.59 12.31 7.46
C THR A 211 20.82 11.87 8.71
N ARG A 212 19.89 12.69 9.22
CA ARG A 212 19.18 12.44 10.50
C ARG A 212 18.42 11.10 10.56
N PHE A 213 18.07 10.54 9.40
CA PHE A 213 17.35 9.27 9.29
C PHE A 213 18.27 8.05 9.12
N VAL A 214 19.55 8.27 8.83
CA VAL A 214 20.55 7.20 8.70
C VAL A 214 21.06 6.86 10.11
N SER A 215 20.30 6.01 10.80
CA SER A 215 20.59 5.59 12.16
C SER A 215 20.81 4.07 12.28
N SER A 216 21.28 3.66 13.45
CA SER A 216 21.29 2.27 13.88
C SER A 216 21.06 2.19 15.39
N PRO A 217 20.39 1.13 15.89
CA PRO A 217 20.15 0.98 17.32
C PRO A 217 21.45 0.73 18.07
N THR A 218 21.62 1.39 19.22
CA THR A 218 22.70 1.07 20.15
C THR A 218 22.56 -0.34 20.73
N THR A 219 23.63 -0.90 21.28
CA THR A 219 23.60 -2.19 21.99
C THR A 219 22.58 -2.20 23.13
N LEU A 220 22.44 -1.08 23.85
CA LEU A 220 21.42 -0.90 24.89
C LEU A 220 20.01 -0.99 24.31
N LYS A 221 19.73 -0.28 23.21
CA LYS A 221 18.43 -0.30 22.54
C LYS A 221 18.07 -1.71 22.04
N LEU A 222 19.03 -2.41 21.43
CA LEU A 222 18.85 -3.79 20.97
C LEU A 222 18.59 -4.76 22.13
N ALA A 223 19.37 -4.69 23.20
CA ALA A 223 19.19 -5.55 24.38
C ALA A 223 17.84 -5.31 25.07
N ALA A 224 17.43 -4.04 25.21
CA ALA A 224 16.12 -3.67 25.74
C ALA A 224 14.97 -4.21 24.88
N ALA A 225 15.09 -4.12 23.55
CA ALA A 225 14.11 -4.66 22.63
C ALA A 225 13.96 -6.18 22.79
N LEU A 226 15.06 -6.92 22.77
CA LEU A 226 15.05 -8.38 22.91
C LEU A 226 14.49 -8.83 24.27
N ALA A 227 14.95 -8.23 25.36
CA ALA A 227 14.44 -8.53 26.69
C ALA A 227 12.94 -8.22 26.80
N GLY A 228 12.52 -7.07 26.27
CA GLY A 228 11.13 -6.63 26.25
C GLY A 228 10.18 -7.55 25.47
N ILE A 229 10.59 -8.00 24.29
CA ILE A 229 9.86 -8.97 23.47
C ILE A 229 9.71 -10.29 24.23
N ILE A 230 10.81 -10.83 24.78
CA ILE A 230 10.80 -12.09 25.54
C ILE A 230 9.87 -11.99 26.75
N MET A 231 9.93 -10.89 27.50
CA MET A 231 9.09 -10.66 28.68
C MET A 231 7.61 -10.53 28.33
N THR A 232 7.29 -9.89 27.21
CA THR A 232 5.92 -9.79 26.71
C THR A 232 5.36 -11.16 26.30
N ILE A 233 6.15 -11.95 25.56
CA ILE A 233 5.77 -13.32 25.19
C ILE A 233 5.58 -14.19 26.43
N ALA A 234 6.48 -14.11 27.41
CA ALA A 234 6.37 -14.83 28.68
C ALA A 234 5.07 -14.47 29.43
N SER A 235 4.71 -13.18 29.47
CA SER A 235 3.47 -12.68 30.07
C SER A 235 2.22 -13.25 29.36
N MET A 236 2.22 -13.27 28.02
CA MET A 236 1.13 -13.87 27.23
C MET A 236 1.02 -15.39 27.45
N ILE A 237 2.14 -16.11 27.52
CA ILE A 237 2.16 -17.54 27.83
C ILE A 237 1.63 -17.80 29.24
N ALA A 238 1.98 -16.96 30.21
CA ALA A 238 1.46 -17.05 31.57
C ALA A 238 -0.07 -16.86 31.60
N LEU A 239 -0.61 -15.90 30.84
CA LEU A 239 -2.06 -15.74 30.64
C LEU A 239 -2.69 -17.01 30.03
N ALA A 240 -2.04 -17.63 29.06
CA ALA A 240 -2.49 -18.89 28.46
C ALA A 240 -2.52 -20.06 29.47
N VAL A 241 -1.64 -20.05 30.48
CA VAL A 241 -1.67 -21.00 31.59
C VAL A 241 -2.87 -20.71 32.50
N LEU A 242 -3.13 -19.44 32.84
CA LEU A 242 -4.32 -19.05 33.62
C LEU A 242 -5.63 -19.43 32.91
N ASP A 243 -5.66 -19.40 31.57
CA ASP A 243 -6.78 -19.87 30.75
C ASP A 243 -7.11 -21.37 30.88
N THR A 244 -6.25 -22.17 31.53
CA THR A 244 -6.49 -23.62 31.71
C THR A 244 -7.28 -23.98 32.97
N GLN A 245 -7.60 -23.01 33.83
CA GLN A 245 -8.30 -23.26 35.10
C GLN A 245 -9.76 -23.71 34.92
N ASP A 246 -10.39 -23.46 33.77
CA ASP A 246 -11.82 -23.77 33.52
C ASP A 246 -12.14 -25.27 33.36
N GLY A 247 -11.19 -26.18 33.62
CA GLY A 247 -11.35 -27.64 33.49
C GLY A 247 -11.55 -28.16 32.06
N ARG A 248 -11.78 -27.28 31.08
CA ARG A 248 -11.97 -27.63 29.67
C ARG A 248 -10.63 -27.96 29.01
N ARG A 249 -10.47 -29.19 28.49
CA ARG A 249 -9.29 -29.60 27.69
C ARG A 249 -8.96 -28.54 26.64
N ARG A 250 -7.66 -28.27 26.41
CA ARG A 250 -7.21 -27.37 25.35
C ARG A 250 -7.76 -27.87 24.01
N ARG A 251 -8.79 -27.21 23.46
CA ARG A 251 -9.10 -27.35 22.03
C ARG A 251 -7.89 -26.79 21.28
N ARG A 252 -7.11 -27.67 20.62
CA ARG A 252 -5.93 -27.32 19.84
C ARG A 252 -6.24 -26.15 18.90
N LEU A 253 -5.27 -25.25 18.70
CA LEU A 253 -5.41 -24.08 17.81
C LEU A 253 -5.86 -24.52 16.40
N LEU A 254 -5.32 -25.63 15.91
CA LEU A 254 -5.72 -26.33 14.68
C LEU A 254 -6.41 -27.67 15.01
N PRO A 255 -7.62 -27.95 14.50
CA PRO A 255 -8.30 -29.22 14.74
C PRO A 255 -7.87 -30.28 13.72
N GLY A 256 -6.86 -31.11 14.04
CA GLY A 256 -6.60 -32.34 13.27
C GLY A 256 -5.59 -33.28 13.92
N ARG A 257 -6.04 -34.50 14.27
CA ARG A 257 -5.17 -35.65 14.51
C ARG A 257 -4.63 -36.13 13.16
N MET A 258 -3.32 -36.30 13.07
CA MET A 258 -2.68 -37.32 12.24
C MET A 258 -2.99 -38.65 12.93
N LYS A 259 -3.64 -39.59 12.23
CA LYS A 259 -3.71 -40.98 12.71
C LYS A 259 -2.26 -41.47 12.75
N ARG A 260 -1.74 -41.82 13.94
CA ARG A 260 -0.61 -42.76 14.01
C ARG A 260 -1.08 -44.10 13.43
N PRO A 261 -0.21 -44.87 12.77
CA PRO A 261 -0.50 -46.25 12.43
C PRO A 261 -0.88 -46.98 13.72
N ARG A 262 -1.93 -47.79 13.63
CA ARG A 262 -2.46 -48.65 14.67
C ARG A 262 -1.35 -49.63 15.07
N GLY A 263 -0.73 -49.39 16.23
CA GLY A 263 -0.07 -50.43 17.01
C GLY A 263 -1.11 -50.95 17.98
N ASP A 264 -1.20 -52.26 18.08
CA ASP A 264 -2.17 -53.00 18.88
C ASP A 264 -1.94 -52.72 20.36
N ASP A 265 -2.76 -51.87 20.96
CA ASP A 265 -3.03 -51.86 22.40
C ASP A 265 -4.39 -51.18 22.62
N GLU A 266 -5.23 -51.88 23.37
CA GLU A 266 -6.63 -51.63 23.65
C GLU A 266 -6.82 -50.35 24.48
N ASP A 267 -7.48 -49.34 23.90
CA ASP A 267 -7.98 -48.17 24.65
C ASP A 267 -9.35 -47.81 24.03
N GLU A 268 -10.39 -48.50 24.51
CA GLU A 268 -11.75 -48.55 23.92
C GLU A 268 -12.60 -47.27 24.13
N ASP A 269 -12.09 -46.27 24.86
CA ASP A 269 -12.90 -45.10 25.29
C ASP A 269 -12.56 -43.77 24.60
N ALA A 270 -12.06 -43.80 23.36
CA ALA A 270 -11.87 -42.57 22.58
C ALA A 270 -13.14 -42.20 21.80
N PRO A 271 -13.88 -41.11 22.14
CA PRO A 271 -15.06 -40.71 21.38
C PRO A 271 -14.69 -40.42 19.93
N ALA A 272 -15.26 -41.20 19.01
CA ALA A 272 -15.19 -40.98 17.59
C ALA A 272 -15.54 -39.52 17.25
N LEU A 273 -14.84 -38.95 16.27
CA LEU A 273 -15.18 -37.63 15.75
C LEU A 273 -16.67 -37.65 15.32
N PRO A 274 -17.49 -36.63 15.63
CA PRO A 274 -18.87 -36.60 15.18
C PRO A 274 -18.93 -36.80 13.65
N PRO A 275 -19.86 -37.61 13.13
CA PRO A 275 -19.98 -37.87 11.70
C PRO A 275 -20.10 -36.54 10.94
N GLY A 276 -19.20 -36.31 9.97
CA GLY A 276 -19.18 -35.14 9.09
C GLY A 276 -18.09 -34.08 9.34
N ARG A 277 -17.24 -34.21 10.38
CA ARG A 277 -16.04 -33.35 10.51
C ARG A 277 -14.88 -33.93 9.70
N LYS A 278 -14.66 -33.42 8.48
CA LYS A 278 -13.44 -33.72 7.72
C LYS A 278 -12.22 -33.10 8.42
N PRO A 279 -11.04 -33.75 8.37
CA PRO A 279 -9.81 -33.15 8.89
C PRO A 279 -9.52 -31.83 8.17
N TRP A 280 -8.94 -30.86 8.87
CA TRP A 280 -8.67 -29.52 8.31
C TRP A 280 -7.76 -29.54 7.07
N TRP A 281 -6.97 -30.59 6.89
CA TRP A 281 -6.13 -30.86 5.71
C TRP A 281 -6.91 -31.36 4.48
N HIS A 282 -8.19 -31.69 4.60
CA HIS A 282 -8.95 -32.21 3.47
C HIS A 282 -9.12 -31.12 2.41
N VAL A 283 -8.57 -31.35 1.22
CA VAL A 283 -8.69 -30.47 0.06
C VAL A 283 -10.00 -30.78 -0.65
N SER A 284 -10.89 -29.79 -0.75
CA SER A 284 -12.12 -29.89 -1.54
C SER A 284 -11.89 -29.45 -2.99
N VAL A 285 -12.79 -29.85 -3.91
CA VAL A 285 -12.76 -29.38 -5.31
C VAL A 285 -12.76 -27.85 -5.39
N LEU A 286 -13.50 -27.19 -4.50
CA LEU A 286 -13.52 -25.74 -4.43
C LEU A 286 -12.17 -25.17 -3.98
N ASP A 287 -11.49 -25.80 -3.02
CA ASP A 287 -10.15 -25.39 -2.62
C ASP A 287 -9.17 -25.51 -3.79
N ALA A 288 -9.21 -26.62 -4.51
CA ALA A 288 -8.37 -26.84 -5.69
C ALA A 288 -8.64 -25.79 -6.77
N LEU A 289 -9.90 -25.44 -7.02
CA LEU A 289 -10.26 -24.41 -8.00
C LEU A 289 -9.76 -23.02 -7.59
N VAL A 290 -9.99 -22.59 -6.34
CA VAL A 290 -9.54 -21.26 -5.88
C VAL A 290 -8.02 -21.16 -5.98
N VAL A 291 -7.30 -22.17 -5.49
CA VAL A 291 -5.83 -22.20 -5.55
C VAL A 291 -5.34 -22.24 -6.99
N ALA A 292 -5.97 -23.03 -7.88
CA ALA A 292 -5.60 -23.08 -9.29
C ALA A 292 -5.79 -21.72 -9.99
N VAL A 293 -6.91 -21.03 -9.74
CA VAL A 293 -7.15 -19.69 -10.29
C VAL A 293 -6.09 -18.70 -9.79
N LEU A 294 -5.74 -18.73 -8.51
CA LEU A 294 -4.68 -17.86 -7.97
C LEU A 294 -3.31 -18.15 -8.59
N ILE A 295 -2.97 -19.43 -8.79
CA ILE A 295 -1.71 -19.84 -9.43
C ILE A 295 -1.69 -19.38 -10.89
N ILE A 296 -2.77 -19.59 -11.66
CA ILE A 296 -2.86 -19.13 -13.04
C ILE A 296 -2.69 -17.61 -13.09
N TRP A 297 -3.37 -16.90 -12.20
CA TRP A 297 -3.35 -15.44 -12.14
C TRP A 297 -1.99 -14.84 -11.77
N LEU A 298 -1.17 -15.55 -11.00
CA LEU A 298 0.21 -15.15 -10.72
C LEU A 298 0.97 -14.89 -12.04
N PHE A 299 0.79 -15.78 -13.03
CA PHE A 299 1.48 -15.71 -14.32
C PHE A 299 0.82 -14.75 -15.31
N VAL A 300 -0.50 -14.78 -15.43
CA VAL A 300 -1.19 -14.05 -16.50
C VAL A 300 -1.78 -12.72 -16.06
N GLY A 301 -2.09 -12.57 -14.77
CA GLY A 301 -2.84 -11.43 -14.24
C GLY A 301 -2.05 -10.12 -14.27
N GLY A 302 -2.79 -9.01 -14.33
CA GLY A 302 -2.24 -7.65 -14.29
C GLY A 302 -1.56 -7.33 -12.95
N ASN A 303 -0.63 -6.37 -13.00
CA ASN A 303 0.02 -5.79 -11.83
C ASN A 303 -0.89 -4.77 -11.13
N THR A 304 -0.48 -4.35 -9.94
CA THR A 304 -1.07 -3.18 -9.28
C THR A 304 -0.30 -1.91 -9.65
N ALA A 305 -0.88 -0.73 -9.37
CA ALA A 305 -0.30 0.55 -9.74
C ALA A 305 1.09 0.80 -9.11
N ASP A 306 1.29 0.35 -7.88
CA ASP A 306 2.48 0.72 -7.07
C ASP A 306 3.52 -0.40 -7.01
N ASP A 307 3.41 -1.46 -7.83
CA ASP A 307 4.35 -2.59 -7.76
C ASP A 307 5.80 -2.12 -7.98
N GLY A 308 6.04 -1.24 -8.96
CA GLY A 308 7.36 -0.64 -9.19
C GLY A 308 7.85 0.19 -8.01
N TYR A 309 6.97 0.98 -7.39
CA TYR A 309 7.28 1.76 -6.19
C TYR A 309 7.73 0.85 -5.04
N GLN A 310 7.01 -0.25 -4.79
CA GLN A 310 7.33 -1.20 -3.73
C GLN A 310 8.67 -1.91 -3.97
N VAL A 311 8.94 -2.30 -5.22
CA VAL A 311 10.21 -2.93 -5.61
C VAL A 311 11.37 -1.97 -5.40
N THR A 312 11.28 -0.72 -5.87
CA THR A 312 12.38 0.24 -5.77
C THR A 312 12.74 0.50 -4.31
N VAL A 313 11.77 0.84 -3.47
CA VAL A 313 12.01 1.09 -2.03
C VAL A 313 12.66 -0.11 -1.36
N GLY A 314 12.15 -1.33 -1.56
CA GLY A 314 12.75 -2.51 -0.94
C GLY A 314 14.13 -2.86 -1.49
N ARG A 315 14.46 -2.51 -2.74
CA ARG A 315 15.80 -2.77 -3.33
C ARG A 315 16.85 -1.79 -2.82
N ILE A 316 16.49 -0.53 -2.61
CA ILE A 316 17.44 0.51 -2.17
C ILE A 316 17.65 0.51 -0.66
N ALA A 317 16.66 0.07 0.14
CA ALA A 317 16.69 0.20 1.59
C ALA A 317 17.98 -0.34 2.24
N PRO A 318 18.55 -1.51 1.83
CA PRO A 318 19.83 -1.97 2.38
C PRO A 318 21.01 -1.03 2.11
N GLY A 319 21.01 -0.31 0.98
CA GLY A 319 22.04 0.67 0.63
C GLY A 319 21.82 2.03 1.27
N ALA A 320 20.56 2.45 1.44
CA ALA A 320 20.20 3.69 2.14
C ALA A 320 20.42 3.62 3.65
N GLY A 321 20.30 2.42 4.24
CA GLY A 321 20.46 2.17 5.68
C GLY A 321 19.17 2.35 6.49
N TYR A 322 18.07 2.72 5.86
CA TYR A 322 16.73 2.86 6.46
C TYR A 322 15.65 2.73 5.36
N LEU A 323 14.36 2.74 5.75
CA LEU A 323 13.23 2.66 4.82
C LEU A 323 12.84 4.05 4.31
N ASP A 324 13.58 4.58 3.33
CA ASP A 324 13.31 5.89 2.75
C ASP A 324 12.09 5.90 1.83
N ASN A 325 11.43 7.05 1.74
CA ASN A 325 10.53 7.32 0.63
C ASN A 325 11.34 7.80 -0.57
N TYR A 326 11.73 6.87 -1.45
CA TYR A 326 12.63 7.16 -2.57
C TYR A 326 12.15 8.25 -3.53
N TYR A 327 10.85 8.26 -3.83
CA TYR A 327 10.30 9.08 -4.91
C TYR A 327 9.75 10.43 -4.44
N ARG A 328 9.52 10.63 -3.14
CA ARG A 328 8.87 11.83 -2.61
C ARG A 328 9.35 12.13 -1.20
N TYR A 329 8.96 13.29 -0.67
CA TYR A 329 9.13 13.66 0.74
C TYR A 329 10.58 13.80 1.19
N PHE A 330 11.50 14.15 0.28
CA PHE A 330 12.88 14.48 0.63
C PHE A 330 13.61 13.35 1.39
N GLY A 331 13.25 12.09 1.12
CA GLY A 331 13.87 10.91 1.74
C GLY A 331 13.46 10.67 3.20
N VAL A 332 12.37 11.23 3.71
CA VAL A 332 11.91 10.87 5.07
C VAL A 332 11.56 9.38 5.18
N PRO A 333 11.71 8.77 6.37
CA PRO A 333 11.38 7.37 6.58
C PRO A 333 9.88 7.10 6.39
N GLN A 334 9.54 5.86 6.05
CA GLN A 334 8.15 5.41 6.00
C GLN A 334 7.56 5.09 7.38
N ASP A 335 8.42 4.95 8.40
CA ASP A 335 8.04 4.72 9.80
C ASP A 335 7.06 5.82 10.30
N PRO A 336 6.05 5.49 11.13
CA PRO A 336 5.87 4.25 11.87
C PRO A 336 5.15 3.16 11.08
N PHE A 337 4.94 3.37 9.78
CA PHE A 337 4.40 2.38 8.88
C PHE A 337 5.52 1.74 8.05
N GLY A 338 5.27 0.60 7.41
CA GLY A 338 6.14 0.14 6.34
C GLY A 338 7.14 -0.96 6.68
N TRP A 339 7.06 -1.62 7.84
CA TRP A 339 7.92 -2.77 8.13
C TRP A 339 7.81 -3.90 7.09
N HIS A 340 6.74 -3.90 6.29
CA HIS A 340 6.62 -4.82 5.17
C HIS A 340 7.73 -4.68 4.13
N TYR A 341 8.30 -3.49 3.98
CA TYR A 341 9.46 -3.27 3.12
C TYR A 341 10.69 -4.06 3.57
N GLN A 342 10.86 -4.30 4.88
CA GLN A 342 11.99 -5.07 5.40
C GLN A 342 11.94 -6.53 4.91
N TYR A 343 10.79 -7.19 5.02
CA TYR A 343 10.68 -8.55 4.50
C TYR A 343 10.70 -8.57 2.97
N LEU A 344 10.21 -7.53 2.29
CA LEU A 344 10.28 -7.44 0.82
C LEU A 344 11.73 -7.29 0.34
N ALA A 345 12.53 -6.48 1.03
CA ALA A 345 13.95 -6.33 0.76
C ALA A 345 14.68 -7.68 0.89
N LEU A 346 14.43 -8.41 1.97
CA LEU A 346 14.96 -9.77 2.17
C LEU A 346 14.47 -10.75 1.08
N TRP A 347 13.18 -10.67 0.71
CA TRP A 347 12.61 -11.51 -0.36
C TRP A 347 13.26 -11.24 -1.72
N MET A 348 13.61 -9.99 -2.00
CA MET A 348 14.25 -9.55 -3.24
C MET A 348 15.74 -9.92 -3.36
N GLN A 349 16.42 -10.21 -2.23
CA GLN A 349 17.79 -10.75 -2.27
C GLN A 349 17.86 -12.11 -2.96
N VAL A 350 16.77 -12.89 -2.97
CA VAL A 350 16.69 -14.17 -3.68
C VAL A 350 16.48 -13.93 -5.18
N SER A 351 15.48 -13.13 -5.55
CA SER A 351 15.22 -12.76 -6.94
C SER A 351 14.32 -11.54 -7.02
N THR A 352 14.51 -10.71 -8.04
CA THR A 352 13.59 -9.63 -8.40
C THR A 352 12.67 -10.00 -9.55
N ALA A 353 12.65 -11.26 -9.99
CA ALA A 353 11.78 -11.72 -11.05
C ALA A 353 10.31 -11.71 -10.60
N THR A 354 9.42 -11.20 -11.44
CA THR A 354 7.99 -11.03 -11.12
C THR A 354 7.30 -12.31 -10.57
N PRO A 355 7.52 -13.53 -11.11
CA PRO A 355 6.88 -14.73 -10.55
C PRO A 355 7.30 -15.01 -9.11
N TRP A 356 8.55 -14.75 -8.75
CA TRP A 356 9.05 -14.89 -7.38
C TRP A 356 8.44 -13.83 -6.46
N LEU A 357 8.37 -12.58 -6.91
CA LEU A 357 7.75 -11.50 -6.15
C LEU A 357 6.27 -11.76 -5.89
N ARG A 358 5.54 -12.24 -6.90
CA ARG A 358 4.11 -12.58 -6.81
C ARG A 358 3.81 -13.87 -6.04
N LEU A 359 4.82 -14.69 -5.73
CA LEU A 359 4.65 -15.83 -4.84
C LEU A 359 4.17 -15.40 -3.45
N LEU A 360 4.60 -14.21 -2.99
CA LEU A 360 4.21 -13.68 -1.69
C LEU A 360 2.71 -13.35 -1.59
N PRO A 361 2.11 -12.52 -2.47
CA PRO A 361 0.67 -12.33 -2.49
C PRO A 361 -0.09 -13.64 -2.76
N LEU A 362 0.45 -14.58 -3.55
CA LEU A 362 -0.16 -15.91 -3.69
C LEU A 362 -0.27 -16.64 -2.34
N ILE A 363 0.80 -16.65 -1.52
CA ILE A 363 0.78 -17.25 -0.18
C ILE A 363 -0.29 -16.59 0.70
N PHE A 364 -0.40 -15.25 0.68
CA PHE A 364 -1.43 -14.53 1.43
C PHE A 364 -2.85 -14.85 0.94
N GLY A 365 -3.05 -15.00 -0.37
CA GLY A 365 -4.33 -15.36 -0.98
C GLY A 365 -4.77 -16.77 -0.60
N VAL A 366 -3.84 -17.73 -0.64
CA VAL A 366 -4.06 -19.09 -0.17
C VAL A 366 -4.42 -19.06 1.32
N LEU A 367 -3.62 -18.37 2.15
CA LEU A 367 -3.89 -18.26 3.59
C LEU A 367 -5.28 -17.68 3.88
N CYS A 368 -5.66 -16.59 3.20
CA CYS A 368 -6.99 -15.99 3.26
C CYS A 368 -8.08 -17.00 2.93
N TRP A 369 -7.96 -17.71 1.81
CA TRP A 369 -8.94 -18.71 1.40
C TRP A 369 -9.10 -19.84 2.41
N PHE A 370 -8.00 -20.35 2.96
CA PHE A 370 -8.04 -21.40 3.97
C PHE A 370 -8.68 -20.90 5.28
N MET A 371 -8.41 -19.66 5.69
CA MET A 371 -9.06 -19.02 6.84
C MET A 371 -10.57 -18.81 6.62
N LEU A 372 -10.99 -18.45 5.41
CA LEU A 372 -12.41 -18.33 5.03
C LEU A 372 -13.12 -19.68 5.08
N SER A 373 -12.61 -20.65 4.32
CA SER A 373 -13.23 -21.96 4.11
C SER A 373 -13.29 -22.81 5.37
N ARG A 374 -12.25 -22.76 6.23
CA ARG A 374 -12.13 -23.62 7.43
C ARG A 374 -12.47 -22.88 8.72
N GLY A 375 -12.34 -21.56 8.76
CA GLY A 375 -12.64 -20.74 9.92
C GLY A 375 -13.96 -20.00 9.78
N ALA A 376 -14.01 -19.02 8.87
CA ALA A 376 -15.07 -18.02 8.83
C ALA A 376 -16.44 -18.59 8.48
N PHE A 377 -16.54 -19.39 7.42
CA PHE A 377 -17.81 -20.01 7.01
C PHE A 377 -18.41 -20.89 8.11
N GLY A 378 -17.57 -21.65 8.81
CA GLY A 378 -17.98 -22.47 9.95
C GLY A 378 -18.42 -21.64 11.16
N ARG A 379 -17.78 -20.48 11.39
CA ARG A 379 -18.10 -19.57 12.51
C ARG A 379 -19.42 -18.84 12.30
N ILE A 380 -19.75 -18.48 11.06
CA ILE A 380 -21.02 -17.84 10.70
C ILE A 380 -22.20 -18.80 10.87
N GLY A 381 -22.06 -20.08 10.55
CA GLY A 381 -23.09 -21.07 10.89
C GLY A 381 -23.17 -22.26 9.96
N SER A 382 -24.01 -23.23 10.33
CA SER A 382 -24.23 -24.46 9.54
C SER A 382 -24.87 -24.18 8.18
N ALA A 383 -25.70 -23.14 8.06
CA ALA A 383 -26.34 -22.76 6.80
C ALA A 383 -25.31 -22.35 5.73
N VAL A 384 -24.27 -21.61 6.12
CA VAL A 384 -23.17 -21.24 5.21
C VAL A 384 -22.25 -22.44 4.96
N ARG A 385 -21.81 -23.11 6.02
CA ARG A 385 -20.87 -24.23 5.93
C ARG A 385 -21.37 -25.37 5.04
N ASN A 386 -22.65 -25.73 5.16
CA ASN A 386 -23.21 -26.89 4.47
C ASN A 386 -23.80 -26.53 3.09
N SER A 387 -24.07 -25.24 2.81
CA SER A 387 -24.58 -24.81 1.52
C SER A 387 -23.48 -24.78 0.45
N ARG A 388 -23.71 -25.48 -0.67
CA ARG A 388 -22.82 -25.38 -1.84
C ARG A 388 -22.90 -23.97 -2.45
N ALA A 389 -24.10 -23.44 -2.65
CA ALA A 389 -24.31 -22.11 -3.23
C ALA A 389 -23.56 -21.03 -2.44
N ALA A 390 -23.66 -21.04 -1.10
CA ALA A 390 -23.01 -20.06 -0.25
C ALA A 390 -21.47 -20.11 -0.36
N ARG A 391 -20.88 -21.32 -0.34
CA ARG A 391 -19.43 -21.48 -0.43
C ARG A 391 -18.88 -21.08 -1.79
N TRP A 392 -19.57 -21.44 -2.88
CA TRP A 392 -19.18 -21.02 -4.23
C TRP A 392 -19.31 -19.51 -4.43
N ALA A 393 -20.42 -18.90 -3.99
CA ALA A 393 -20.59 -17.46 -4.04
C ALA A 393 -19.49 -16.72 -3.25
N GLY A 394 -19.18 -17.19 -2.03
CA GLY A 394 -18.10 -16.63 -1.22
C GLY A 394 -16.71 -16.79 -1.86
N ALA A 395 -16.44 -17.92 -2.51
CA ALA A 395 -15.19 -18.16 -3.25
C ALA A 395 -15.04 -17.21 -4.44
N PHE A 396 -16.08 -17.08 -5.25
CA PHE A 396 -16.06 -16.17 -6.40
C PHE A 396 -16.00 -14.70 -5.96
N ALA A 397 -16.65 -14.34 -4.85
CA ALA A 397 -16.58 -12.99 -4.30
C ALA A 397 -15.17 -12.66 -3.80
N PHE A 398 -14.52 -13.60 -3.09
CA PHE A 398 -13.12 -13.48 -2.69
C PHE A 398 -12.20 -13.32 -3.90
N LEU A 399 -12.33 -14.19 -4.91
CA LEU A 399 -11.54 -14.10 -6.14
C LEU A 399 -11.78 -12.79 -6.89
N ALA A 400 -13.02 -12.33 -6.99
CA ALA A 400 -13.36 -11.11 -7.73
C ALA A 400 -12.62 -9.87 -7.18
N VAL A 401 -12.49 -9.77 -5.85
CA VAL A 401 -11.67 -8.71 -5.23
C VAL A 401 -10.18 -9.07 -5.33
N TRP A 402 -9.79 -10.30 -5.04
CA TRP A 402 -8.37 -10.67 -4.98
C TRP A 402 -7.66 -10.45 -6.32
N LEU A 403 -8.25 -10.90 -7.42
CA LEU A 403 -7.63 -10.84 -8.75
C LEU A 403 -7.49 -9.40 -9.26
N ALA A 404 -8.41 -8.51 -8.87
CA ALA A 404 -8.42 -7.12 -9.31
C ALA A 404 -7.45 -6.22 -8.51
N PHE A 405 -7.20 -6.54 -7.25
CA PHE A 405 -6.49 -5.64 -6.33
C PHE A 405 -5.21 -6.24 -5.72
N ASN A 406 -5.13 -7.56 -5.54
CA ASN A 406 -4.16 -8.20 -4.63
C ASN A 406 -3.13 -9.10 -5.36
N ASN A 407 -2.89 -8.87 -6.65
CA ASN A 407 -1.92 -9.63 -7.44
C ASN A 407 -0.48 -9.07 -7.37
N GLY A 408 -0.31 -7.88 -6.78
CA GLY A 408 0.95 -7.15 -6.73
C GLY A 408 1.62 -7.17 -5.36
N LEU A 409 2.64 -6.32 -5.18
CA LEU A 409 3.45 -6.20 -3.96
C LEU A 409 2.93 -5.16 -2.96
N ARG A 410 1.80 -4.53 -3.25
CA ARG A 410 1.15 -3.67 -2.28
C ARG A 410 0.75 -4.43 -1.02
N VAL A 411 0.35 -3.67 -0.01
CA VAL A 411 0.08 -4.13 1.35
C VAL A 411 -1.28 -4.79 1.56
N GLU A 412 -2.27 -4.51 0.71
CA GLU A 412 -3.64 -4.99 0.87
C GLU A 412 -3.80 -6.52 1.01
N PRO A 413 -3.02 -7.37 0.30
CA PRO A 413 -2.98 -8.81 0.54
C PRO A 413 -2.70 -9.17 2.01
N PHE A 414 -1.73 -8.49 2.65
CA PHE A 414 -1.39 -8.70 4.05
C PHE A 414 -2.49 -8.17 4.98
N LEU A 415 -3.06 -7.00 4.66
CA LEU A 415 -4.18 -6.44 5.42
C LEU A 415 -5.38 -7.38 5.45
N ALA A 416 -5.72 -8.01 4.30
CA ALA A 416 -6.82 -8.96 4.21
C ALA A 416 -6.62 -10.20 5.11
N VAL A 417 -5.37 -10.68 5.24
CA VAL A 417 -4.99 -11.73 6.20
C VAL A 417 -5.18 -11.23 7.63
N GLY A 418 -4.59 -10.08 7.96
CA GLY A 418 -4.60 -9.49 9.30
C GLY A 418 -6.00 -9.21 9.84
N ILE A 419 -6.87 -8.62 9.02
CA ILE A 419 -8.27 -8.32 9.36
C ILE A 419 -9.03 -9.62 9.68
N LEU A 420 -8.95 -10.63 8.82
CA LEU A 420 -9.67 -11.89 9.02
C LEU A 420 -9.09 -12.68 10.20
N ALA A 421 -7.77 -12.69 10.37
CA ALA A 421 -7.09 -13.37 11.47
C ALA A 421 -7.50 -12.77 12.80
N THR A 422 -7.50 -11.44 12.90
CA THR A 422 -7.95 -10.71 14.09
C THR A 422 -9.39 -11.10 14.43
N TRP A 423 -10.31 -11.03 13.46
CA TRP A 423 -11.70 -11.41 13.69
C TRP A 423 -11.85 -12.87 14.13
N LEU A 424 -11.16 -13.82 13.50
CA LEU A 424 -11.21 -15.24 13.87
C LEU A 424 -10.68 -15.49 15.29
N LEU A 425 -9.61 -14.82 15.69
CA LEU A 425 -9.01 -14.93 17.02
C LEU A 425 -9.92 -14.31 18.10
N VAL A 426 -10.51 -13.16 17.82
CA VAL A 426 -11.54 -12.52 18.66
C VAL A 426 -12.75 -13.43 18.83
N GLU A 427 -13.27 -13.97 17.73
CA GLU A 427 -14.41 -14.88 17.76
C GLU A 427 -14.10 -16.16 18.53
N ARG A 428 -12.87 -16.65 18.43
CA ARG A 428 -12.39 -17.78 19.23
C ARG A 428 -12.31 -17.42 20.70
N SER A 429 -11.82 -16.24 21.06
CA SER A 429 -11.80 -15.75 22.45
C SER A 429 -13.22 -15.71 23.02
N VAL A 430 -14.16 -15.11 22.30
CA VAL A 430 -15.57 -15.00 22.72
C VAL A 430 -16.23 -16.36 22.88
N ALA A 431 -16.03 -17.26 21.92
CA ALA A 431 -16.64 -18.59 21.92
C ALA A 431 -16.06 -19.51 23.00
N THR A 432 -14.76 -19.40 23.30
CA THR A 432 -14.09 -20.26 24.29
C THR A 432 -14.04 -19.68 25.69
N GLY A 433 -14.22 -18.36 25.84
CA GLY A 433 -14.05 -17.63 27.11
C GLY A 433 -12.59 -17.39 27.52
N ARG A 434 -11.63 -17.63 26.62
CA ARG A 434 -10.19 -17.53 26.86
C ARG A 434 -9.63 -16.18 26.39
N LEU A 435 -8.67 -15.62 27.12
CA LEU A 435 -8.09 -14.31 26.82
C LEU A 435 -6.78 -14.39 26.03
N PHE A 436 -6.09 -15.53 26.00
CA PHE A 436 -4.89 -15.68 25.15
C PHE A 436 -5.16 -15.51 23.63
N PRO A 437 -6.27 -16.02 23.06
CA PRO A 437 -6.60 -15.70 21.67
C PRO A 437 -6.84 -14.19 21.45
N LEU A 438 -7.30 -13.46 22.48
CA LEU A 438 -7.47 -12.01 22.42
C LEU A 438 -6.10 -11.31 22.37
N THR A 439 -5.12 -11.72 23.18
CA THR A 439 -3.77 -11.13 23.11
C THR A 439 -3.11 -11.36 21.74
N LEU A 440 -3.31 -12.54 21.15
CA LEU A 440 -2.87 -12.79 19.77
C LEU A 440 -3.61 -11.92 18.75
N ALA A 441 -4.92 -11.71 18.93
CA ALA A 441 -5.69 -10.83 18.05
C ALA A 441 -5.19 -9.38 18.11
N ILE A 442 -4.83 -8.91 19.31
CA ILE A 442 -4.28 -7.56 19.52
C ILE A 442 -2.92 -7.43 18.80
N VAL A 443 -2.02 -8.41 18.96
CA VAL A 443 -0.73 -8.40 18.25
C VAL A 443 -0.95 -8.38 16.73
N VAL A 444 -1.81 -9.26 16.20
CA VAL A 444 -2.10 -9.29 14.76
C VAL A 444 -2.68 -7.96 14.30
N ALA A 445 -3.62 -7.37 15.03
CA ALA A 445 -4.21 -6.08 14.67
C ALA A 445 -3.17 -4.95 14.69
N ALA A 446 -2.29 -4.92 15.69
CA ALA A 446 -1.24 -3.91 15.82
C ALA A 446 -0.22 -4.00 14.67
N PHE A 447 0.28 -5.20 14.35
CA PHE A 447 1.19 -5.41 13.22
C PHE A 447 0.51 -5.15 11.87
N THR A 448 -0.80 -5.40 11.75
CA THR A 448 -1.55 -5.07 10.55
C THR A 448 -1.66 -3.54 10.37
N LEU A 449 -1.87 -2.80 11.46
CA LEU A 449 -1.90 -1.34 11.46
C LEU A 449 -0.56 -0.73 11.06
N THR A 450 0.57 -1.25 11.56
CA THR A 450 1.91 -0.71 11.24
C THR A 450 2.41 -1.10 9.84
N VAL A 451 1.69 -1.92 9.09
CA VAL A 451 1.96 -2.06 7.65
C VAL A 451 1.48 -0.81 6.89
N HIS A 452 0.29 -0.32 7.20
CA HIS A 452 -0.35 0.78 6.46
C HIS A 452 -1.53 1.36 7.27
N PRO A 453 -1.88 2.66 7.16
CA PRO A 453 -3.00 3.27 7.88
C PRO A 453 -4.33 2.52 7.75
N ALA A 454 -4.66 2.01 6.55
CA ALA A 454 -5.85 1.17 6.32
C ALA A 454 -5.88 -0.12 7.17
N GLY A 455 -4.74 -0.57 7.69
CA GLY A 455 -4.65 -1.71 8.61
C GLY A 455 -5.39 -1.50 9.94
N ALA A 456 -5.74 -0.26 10.30
CA ALA A 456 -6.63 0.05 11.43
C ALA A 456 -7.99 -0.67 11.35
N ILE A 457 -8.42 -1.13 10.17
CA ILE A 457 -9.60 -1.98 10.01
C ILE A 457 -9.52 -3.23 10.91
N ALA A 458 -8.33 -3.79 11.12
CA ALA A 458 -8.15 -4.93 12.02
C ALA A 458 -8.52 -4.58 13.47
N ALA A 459 -8.20 -3.36 13.94
CA ALA A 459 -8.59 -2.90 15.26
C ALA A 459 -10.11 -2.76 15.43
N VAL A 460 -10.85 -2.44 14.36
CA VAL A 460 -12.32 -2.42 14.38
C VAL A 460 -12.89 -3.79 14.76
N ALA A 461 -12.24 -4.90 14.41
CA ALA A 461 -12.66 -6.24 14.81
C ALA A 461 -12.60 -6.45 16.34
N LEU A 462 -11.66 -5.80 17.02
CA LEU A 462 -11.58 -5.79 18.49
C LEU A 462 -12.72 -4.96 19.08
N ILE A 463 -12.96 -3.75 18.52
CA ILE A 463 -14.03 -2.84 18.96
C ILE A 463 -15.41 -3.48 18.78
N ALA A 464 -15.67 -4.13 17.64
CA ALA A 464 -16.93 -4.81 17.36
C ALA A 464 -17.25 -5.93 18.37
N ALA A 465 -16.25 -6.50 19.03
CA ALA A 465 -16.42 -7.54 20.05
C ALA A 465 -16.27 -7.05 21.49
N LEU A 466 -16.18 -5.73 21.71
CA LEU A 466 -15.89 -5.13 23.01
C LEU A 466 -16.85 -5.60 24.11
N ARG A 467 -18.17 -5.58 23.85
CA ARG A 467 -19.20 -6.03 24.81
C ARG A 467 -19.00 -7.48 25.28
N PRO A 468 -18.96 -8.51 24.40
CA PRO A 468 -18.75 -9.88 24.84
C PRO A 468 -17.35 -10.11 25.45
N ILE A 469 -16.33 -9.37 25.02
CA ILE A 469 -14.99 -9.42 25.64
C ILE A 469 -15.07 -8.90 27.08
N PHE A 470 -15.72 -7.76 27.34
CA PHE A 470 -15.87 -7.22 28.70
C PHE A 470 -16.59 -8.18 29.65
N VAL A 471 -17.62 -8.90 29.17
CA VAL A 471 -18.30 -9.92 29.97
C VAL A 471 -17.32 -11.02 30.39
N ARG A 472 -16.49 -11.50 29.47
CA ARG A 472 -15.44 -12.48 29.79
C ARG A 472 -14.38 -11.90 30.72
N LEU A 473 -13.93 -10.68 30.44
CA LEU A 473 -12.91 -9.99 31.23
C LEU A 473 -13.34 -9.82 32.69
N ARG A 474 -14.58 -9.37 32.96
CA ARG A 474 -15.12 -9.23 34.32
C ARG A 474 -15.13 -10.54 35.08
N SER A 475 -15.48 -11.65 34.41
CA SER A 475 -15.45 -12.98 35.02
C SER A 475 -14.02 -13.43 35.37
N ARG A 476 -13.04 -13.05 34.54
CA ARG A 476 -11.63 -13.42 34.71
C ARG A 476 -10.93 -12.59 35.77
N ILE A 477 -11.20 -11.29 35.82
CA ILE A 477 -10.70 -10.39 36.86
C ILE A 477 -11.13 -10.87 38.25
N ARG A 478 -12.39 -11.31 38.41
CA ARG A 478 -12.87 -11.86 39.69
C ARG A 478 -12.14 -13.12 40.13
N ARG A 479 -11.63 -13.92 39.20
CA ARG A 479 -10.99 -15.21 39.48
C ARG A 479 -9.47 -15.11 39.60
N ASP A 480 -8.83 -14.37 38.69
CA ASP A 480 -7.37 -14.30 38.56
C ASP A 480 -6.76 -12.99 39.07
N GLY A 481 -7.60 -11.98 39.36
CA GLY A 481 -7.17 -10.63 39.73
C GLY A 481 -7.05 -9.69 38.53
N TRP A 482 -6.99 -8.39 38.82
CA TRP A 482 -6.87 -7.32 37.82
C TRP A 482 -5.53 -7.39 37.07
N PHE A 483 -4.41 -7.30 37.79
CA PHE A 483 -3.08 -7.23 37.18
C PHE A 483 -2.71 -8.47 36.33
N PRO A 484 -2.88 -9.72 36.81
CA PRO A 484 -2.51 -10.89 36.02
C PRO A 484 -3.33 -11.06 34.74
N THR A 485 -4.46 -10.36 34.64
CA THR A 485 -5.34 -10.38 33.47
C THR A 485 -5.06 -9.23 32.52
N LEU A 486 -4.93 -7.99 33.03
CA LEU A 486 -4.79 -6.79 32.20
C LEU A 486 -3.37 -6.56 31.71
N THR A 487 -2.36 -6.86 32.52
CA THR A 487 -0.96 -6.59 32.14
C THR A 487 -0.54 -7.33 30.87
N PRO A 488 -0.84 -8.64 30.69
CA PRO A 488 -0.50 -9.33 29.43
C PRO A 488 -1.26 -8.79 28.21
N ILE A 489 -2.50 -8.31 28.42
CA ILE A 489 -3.31 -7.71 27.35
C ILE A 489 -2.68 -6.38 26.90
N LEU A 490 -2.33 -5.52 27.85
CA LEU A 490 -1.67 -4.24 27.56
C LEU A 490 -0.29 -4.46 26.93
N ALA A 491 0.52 -5.35 27.50
CA ALA A 491 1.83 -5.71 26.96
C ALA A 491 1.74 -6.21 25.51
N SER A 492 0.73 -7.04 25.19
CA SER A 492 0.51 -7.51 23.81
C SER A 492 0.16 -6.38 22.83
N GLY A 493 -0.48 -5.31 23.28
CA GLY A 493 -0.79 -4.14 22.45
C GLY A 493 0.41 -3.23 22.22
N LEU A 494 1.27 -3.07 23.23
CA LEU A 494 2.48 -2.25 23.16
C LEU A 494 3.68 -2.98 22.53
N LEU A 495 3.57 -4.28 22.27
CA LEU A 495 4.62 -5.07 21.63
C LEU A 495 5.04 -4.50 20.26
N VAL A 496 4.11 -3.86 19.55
CA VAL A 496 4.40 -3.24 18.24
C VAL A 496 5.40 -2.08 18.33
N LEU A 497 5.57 -1.44 19.50
CA LEU A 497 6.53 -0.35 19.67
C LEU A 497 7.98 -0.81 19.49
N TYR A 498 8.28 -2.09 19.77
CA TYR A 498 9.59 -2.68 19.50
C TYR A 498 9.92 -2.74 18.00
N GLU A 499 8.88 -2.85 17.17
CA GLU A 499 8.99 -2.87 15.71
C GLU A 499 9.08 -1.43 15.17
N ILE A 500 8.13 -0.56 15.53
CA ILE A 500 8.10 0.84 15.09
C ILE A 500 9.40 1.59 15.40
N PHE A 501 9.92 1.42 16.61
CA PHE A 501 11.13 2.12 17.07
C PHE A 501 12.36 1.22 17.01
N ALA A 502 12.36 0.16 16.19
CA ALA A 502 13.50 -0.74 16.08
C ALA A 502 14.77 0.02 15.68
N ASP A 503 14.64 0.92 14.70
CA ASP A 503 15.72 1.77 14.21
C ASP A 503 15.44 3.24 14.57
N GLN A 504 14.44 3.85 13.94
CA GLN A 504 14.15 5.28 14.07
C GLN A 504 13.74 5.68 15.51
N PRO A 505 14.26 6.81 16.04
CA PRO A 505 13.77 7.39 17.29
C PRO A 505 12.48 8.18 17.07
N LEU A 506 11.77 8.53 18.15
CA LEU A 506 10.51 9.29 18.08
C LEU A 506 10.64 10.62 17.32
N ALA A 507 11.74 11.34 17.52
CA ALA A 507 11.96 12.63 16.85
C ALA A 507 11.99 12.50 15.32
N SER A 508 12.66 11.46 14.79
CA SER A 508 12.75 11.21 13.35
C SER A 508 11.38 10.86 12.75
N ILE A 509 10.60 10.03 13.45
CA ILE A 509 9.25 9.65 13.00
C ILE A 509 8.31 10.86 12.99
N LEU A 510 8.33 11.68 14.04
CA LEU A 510 7.50 12.89 14.10
C LEU A 510 7.81 13.87 12.97
N GLU A 511 9.10 14.04 12.65
CA GLU A 511 9.52 14.86 11.52
C GLU A 511 9.06 14.26 10.18
N GLY A 512 9.20 12.95 10.00
CA GLY A 512 8.73 12.25 8.81
C GLY A 512 7.23 12.43 8.57
N VAL A 513 6.42 12.24 9.61
CA VAL A 513 4.96 12.45 9.56
C VAL A 513 4.62 13.92 9.24
N LYS A 514 5.37 14.88 9.81
CA LYS A 514 5.17 16.30 9.54
C LYS A 514 5.45 16.63 8.07
N VAL A 515 6.58 16.17 7.52
CA VAL A 515 6.95 16.41 6.11
C VAL A 515 5.92 15.79 5.17
N GLN A 516 5.52 14.54 5.41
CA GLN A 516 4.46 13.89 4.62
C GLN A 516 3.14 14.66 4.69
N GLY A 517 2.81 15.23 5.86
CA GLY A 517 1.65 16.07 6.09
C GLY A 517 1.64 17.37 5.28
N ILE A 518 2.80 17.99 5.08
CA ILE A 518 2.96 19.27 4.37
C ILE A 518 3.06 19.06 2.86
N VAL A 519 3.82 18.05 2.42
CA VAL A 519 4.20 17.86 1.00
C VAL A 519 3.23 16.94 0.26
N GLY A 520 2.60 16.00 0.96
CA GLY A 520 1.85 14.91 0.34
C GLY A 520 0.44 15.28 -0.07
N PRO A 521 -0.16 14.54 -1.01
CA PRO A 521 -1.60 14.60 -1.21
C PRO A 521 -2.28 14.09 0.07
N THR A 522 -2.70 15.03 0.93
CA THR A 522 -3.26 14.77 2.25
C THR A 522 -4.73 15.18 2.27
N ASN A 523 -5.56 14.28 1.74
CA ASN A 523 -7.00 14.47 1.70
C ASN A 523 -7.58 14.53 3.11
N LYS A 524 -8.62 15.34 3.24
CA LYS A 524 -9.35 15.49 4.49
C LYS A 524 -10.37 14.37 4.67
N TRP A 525 -10.83 14.15 5.91
CA TRP A 525 -11.66 12.98 6.19
C TRP A 525 -13.04 13.02 5.51
N TRP A 526 -13.58 14.22 5.30
CA TRP A 526 -14.88 14.43 4.65
C TRP A 526 -14.85 14.19 3.13
N THR A 527 -13.68 14.09 2.50
CA THR A 527 -13.56 13.83 1.06
C THR A 527 -13.61 12.34 0.71
N GLU A 528 -13.99 11.46 1.65
CA GLU A 528 -14.08 10.02 1.41
C GLU A 528 -15.02 9.64 0.24
N ALA A 529 -16.03 10.47 -0.05
CA ALA A 529 -16.89 10.30 -1.22
C ALA A 529 -16.11 10.23 -2.54
N MET A 530 -14.95 10.89 -2.62
CA MET A 530 -14.07 10.88 -3.79
C MET A 530 -13.62 9.45 -4.15
N ARG A 531 -13.37 8.57 -3.17
CA ARG A 531 -13.01 7.17 -3.44
C ARG A 531 -14.09 6.42 -4.21
N TYR A 532 -15.35 6.71 -3.90
CA TYR A 532 -16.51 6.09 -4.55
C TYR A 532 -16.83 6.75 -5.90
N TYR A 533 -16.53 8.03 -6.04
CA TYR A 533 -16.55 8.73 -7.33
C TYR A 533 -15.53 8.13 -8.30
N ILE A 534 -14.26 8.04 -7.90
CA ILE A 534 -13.18 7.45 -8.71
C ILE A 534 -13.51 6.01 -9.14
N LEU A 535 -14.13 5.21 -8.25
CA LEU A 535 -14.54 3.83 -8.58
C LEU A 535 -15.58 3.77 -9.73
N GLN A 536 -16.33 4.84 -9.97
CA GLN A 536 -17.33 4.95 -11.03
C GLN A 536 -16.81 5.62 -12.30
N ASN A 537 -15.63 6.23 -12.25
CA ASN A 537 -15.03 6.85 -13.42
C ASN A 537 -14.66 5.79 -14.49
N PRO A 538 -14.69 6.15 -15.77
CA PRO A 538 -14.29 5.26 -16.87
C PRO A 538 -12.75 5.18 -17.00
N THR A 539 -12.06 4.99 -15.88
CA THR A 539 -10.60 4.87 -15.80
C THR A 539 -10.20 3.50 -15.26
N THR A 540 -8.91 3.21 -15.23
CA THR A 540 -8.36 1.99 -14.64
C THR A 540 -8.78 1.78 -13.18
N ASP A 541 -8.89 2.86 -12.40
CA ASP A 541 -9.30 2.78 -10.99
C ASP A 541 -10.76 2.41 -10.79
N GLY A 542 -11.59 2.66 -11.80
CA GLY A 542 -13.00 2.30 -11.88
C GLY A 542 -13.29 1.20 -12.90
N SER A 543 -12.36 0.30 -13.19
CA SER A 543 -12.56 -0.75 -14.19
C SER A 543 -13.61 -1.80 -13.77
N ILE A 544 -14.11 -2.57 -14.74
CA ILE A 544 -15.07 -3.67 -14.53
C ILE A 544 -14.60 -4.62 -13.41
N ALA A 545 -13.32 -5.00 -13.44
CA ALA A 545 -12.74 -5.92 -12.47
C ALA A 545 -12.72 -5.33 -11.05
N ARG A 546 -12.55 -4.01 -10.91
CA ARG A 546 -12.54 -3.33 -9.61
C ARG A 546 -13.93 -3.07 -9.04
N ARG A 547 -14.93 -2.82 -9.88
CA ARG A 547 -16.32 -2.54 -9.45
C ARG A 547 -17.03 -3.75 -8.86
N VAL A 548 -16.91 -4.91 -9.51
CA VAL A 548 -17.76 -6.07 -9.22
C VAL A 548 -17.71 -6.51 -7.76
N GLY A 549 -16.51 -6.62 -7.18
CA GLY A 549 -16.35 -7.12 -5.81
C GLY A 549 -16.93 -6.16 -4.79
N ILE A 550 -16.77 -4.85 -5.01
CA ILE A 550 -17.19 -3.81 -4.08
C ILE A 550 -18.70 -3.60 -4.13
N PHE A 551 -19.30 -3.51 -5.33
CA PHE A 551 -20.74 -3.42 -5.46
C PHE A 551 -21.45 -4.68 -4.92
N MET A 552 -20.88 -5.88 -5.13
CA MET A 552 -21.42 -7.11 -4.54
C MET A 552 -21.27 -7.16 -3.01
N THR A 553 -20.24 -6.52 -2.45
CA THR A 553 -20.08 -6.38 -0.99
C THR A 553 -21.17 -5.47 -0.42
N LEU A 554 -21.38 -4.30 -1.02
CA LEU A 554 -22.43 -3.35 -0.61
C LEU A 554 -23.82 -4.01 -0.71
N PHE A 555 -24.10 -4.66 -1.83
CA PHE A 555 -25.35 -5.39 -2.04
C PHE A 555 -25.56 -6.51 -1.00
N ALA A 556 -24.53 -7.33 -0.73
CA ALA A 556 -24.61 -8.39 0.27
C ALA A 556 -24.90 -7.84 1.67
N VAL A 557 -24.29 -6.71 2.05
CA VAL A 557 -24.48 -6.09 3.36
C VAL A 557 -25.88 -5.52 3.51
N ILE A 558 -26.38 -4.81 2.50
CA ILE A 558 -27.76 -4.31 2.50
C ILE A 558 -28.74 -5.47 2.68
N LEU A 559 -28.57 -6.56 1.92
CA LEU A 559 -29.41 -7.76 2.06
C LEU A 559 -29.30 -8.36 3.48
N ILE A 560 -28.09 -8.47 4.02
CA ILE A 560 -27.87 -9.01 5.36
C ILE A 560 -28.57 -8.16 6.42
N VAL A 561 -28.41 -6.85 6.37
CA VAL A 561 -29.01 -5.91 7.34
C VAL A 561 -30.52 -5.98 7.26
N LEU A 562 -31.13 -5.93 6.07
CA LEU A 562 -32.58 -6.04 5.91
C LEU A 562 -33.15 -7.36 6.46
N VAL A 563 -32.45 -8.49 6.23
CA VAL A 563 -32.88 -9.79 6.76
C VAL A 563 -32.72 -9.87 8.28
N LEU A 564 -31.63 -9.35 8.84
CA LEU A 564 -31.38 -9.39 10.29
C LEU A 564 -32.27 -8.41 11.06
N LEU A 565 -32.66 -7.28 10.47
CA LEU A 565 -33.62 -6.34 11.06
C LEU A 565 -35.05 -6.90 11.00
N SER A 566 -35.43 -7.54 9.88
CA SER A 566 -36.75 -8.15 9.76
C SER A 566 -36.91 -9.44 10.57
N ARG A 567 -35.82 -10.14 10.89
CA ARG A 567 -35.85 -11.41 11.63
C ARG A 567 -34.83 -11.44 12.76
N ARG A 568 -35.33 -11.54 14.00
CA ARG A 568 -34.51 -11.65 15.21
C ARG A 568 -33.53 -12.85 15.20
N ARG A 569 -33.90 -13.96 14.56
CA ARG A 569 -33.07 -15.17 14.43
C ARG A 569 -33.25 -15.78 13.04
N VAL A 570 -32.13 -16.17 12.43
CA VAL A 570 -32.13 -16.87 11.15
C VAL A 570 -31.66 -18.33 11.38
N PRO A 571 -32.44 -19.34 10.95
CA PRO A 571 -32.06 -20.74 11.14
C PRO A 571 -30.67 -21.06 10.57
N GLY A 572 -29.84 -21.73 11.36
CA GLY A 572 -28.50 -22.15 10.95
C GLY A 572 -27.45 -21.04 10.81
N ILE A 573 -27.75 -19.80 11.20
CA ILE A 573 -26.84 -18.65 11.16
C ILE A 573 -26.66 -18.05 12.56
N ALA A 574 -25.41 -17.90 12.97
CA ALA A 574 -25.01 -17.20 14.17
C ALA A 574 -25.02 -15.69 13.89
N THR A 575 -26.09 -15.02 14.33
CA THR A 575 -26.34 -13.59 14.04
C THR A 575 -25.31 -12.66 14.67
N ALA A 576 -24.85 -12.93 15.90
CA ALA A 576 -23.88 -12.06 16.57
C ALA A 576 -22.50 -11.94 15.86
N PRO A 577 -21.86 -13.04 15.43
CA PRO A 577 -20.66 -12.97 14.56
C PRO A 577 -20.90 -12.22 13.26
N LEU A 578 -22.07 -12.41 12.64
CA LEU A 578 -22.40 -11.76 11.38
C LEU A 578 -22.56 -10.24 11.57
N TRP A 579 -23.25 -9.79 12.62
CA TRP A 579 -23.32 -8.37 12.99
C TRP A 579 -21.95 -7.76 13.25
N ARG A 580 -21.00 -8.53 13.80
CA ARG A 580 -19.62 -8.06 14.01
C ARG A 580 -18.85 -7.90 12.71
N ILE A 581 -19.03 -8.77 11.73
CA ILE A 581 -18.45 -8.55 10.38
C ILE A 581 -19.06 -7.33 9.71
N VAL A 582 -20.38 -7.13 9.82
CA VAL A 582 -21.05 -5.92 9.32
C VAL A 582 -20.48 -4.67 10.00
N ALA A 583 -20.25 -4.72 11.31
CA ALA A 583 -19.61 -3.63 12.06
C ALA A 583 -18.16 -3.40 11.62
N ILE A 584 -17.40 -4.45 11.29
CA ILE A 584 -16.04 -4.32 10.74
C ILE A 584 -16.07 -3.60 9.39
N LEU A 585 -16.97 -3.98 8.49
CA LEU A 585 -17.09 -3.30 7.20
C LEU A 585 -17.52 -1.84 7.36
N ALA A 586 -18.52 -1.57 8.21
CA ALA A 586 -18.96 -0.20 8.47
C ALA A 586 -17.86 0.65 9.10
N GLY A 587 -17.15 0.12 10.09
CA GLY A 587 -15.98 0.78 10.69
C GLY A 587 -14.81 0.89 9.71
N ALA A 588 -14.68 -0.01 8.73
CA ALA A 588 -13.67 0.08 7.70
C ALA A 588 -13.87 1.31 6.80
N VAL A 589 -15.11 1.63 6.44
CA VAL A 589 -15.43 2.89 5.75
C VAL A 589 -15.00 4.09 6.60
N GLY A 590 -15.28 4.06 7.91
CA GLY A 590 -14.81 5.09 8.84
C GLY A 590 -13.28 5.20 8.91
N VAL A 591 -12.56 4.09 8.97
CA VAL A 591 -11.08 4.06 8.95
C VAL A 591 -10.53 4.62 7.64
N LEU A 592 -11.07 4.19 6.50
CA LEU A 592 -10.65 4.69 5.19
C LEU A 592 -10.96 6.18 5.01
N ALA A 593 -12.01 6.70 5.65
CA ALA A 593 -12.27 8.13 5.70
C ALA A 593 -11.12 8.90 6.36
N PHE A 594 -10.40 8.34 7.33
CA PHE A 594 -9.21 8.98 7.92
C PHE A 594 -7.90 8.65 7.18
N SER A 595 -7.93 7.83 6.12
CA SER A 595 -6.76 7.62 5.25
C SER A 595 -6.45 8.91 4.49
N PRO A 596 -5.18 9.41 4.52
CA PRO A 596 -4.77 10.60 3.77
C PRO A 596 -4.94 10.46 2.26
N THR A 597 -4.86 9.24 1.73
CA THR A 597 -5.07 8.94 0.31
C THR A 597 -6.40 8.21 0.08
N LYS A 598 -7.11 8.60 -1.00
CA LYS A 598 -8.47 8.14 -1.36
C LYS A 598 -8.51 7.17 -2.54
N ALA A 599 -7.46 6.39 -2.71
CA ALA A 599 -7.32 5.53 -3.88
C ALA A 599 -8.15 4.23 -3.80
N THR A 600 -8.67 3.78 -4.94
CA THR A 600 -9.57 2.60 -4.99
C THR A 600 -8.86 1.29 -4.71
N HIS A 601 -7.53 1.23 -4.89
CA HIS A 601 -6.75 0.01 -4.62
C HIS A 601 -6.85 -0.47 -3.16
N GLN A 602 -7.14 0.42 -2.20
CA GLN A 602 -7.26 0.08 -0.77
C GLN A 602 -8.43 -0.88 -0.51
N TYR A 603 -9.38 -0.99 -1.44
CA TYR A 603 -10.46 -1.97 -1.40
C TYR A 603 -9.97 -3.42 -1.48
N GLY A 604 -8.72 -3.68 -1.87
CA GLY A 604 -8.10 -5.00 -1.79
C GLY A 604 -8.14 -5.61 -0.39
N ALA A 605 -8.11 -4.79 0.66
CA ALA A 605 -8.23 -5.22 2.05
C ALA A 605 -9.59 -5.88 2.37
N PHE A 606 -10.62 -5.64 1.53
CA PHE A 606 -11.96 -6.18 1.73
C PHE A 606 -12.13 -7.60 1.19
N ALA A 607 -11.15 -8.19 0.50
CA ALA A 607 -11.31 -9.47 -0.20
C ALA A 607 -11.90 -10.59 0.69
N THR A 608 -11.43 -10.70 1.94
CA THR A 608 -11.95 -11.69 2.90
C THR A 608 -13.34 -11.31 3.43
N LEU A 609 -13.59 -10.04 3.72
CA LEU A 609 -14.90 -9.55 4.15
C LEU A 609 -15.97 -9.81 3.08
N THR A 610 -15.66 -9.47 1.83
CA THR A 610 -16.49 -9.71 0.65
C THR A 610 -16.84 -11.20 0.53
N GLY A 611 -15.85 -12.09 0.66
CA GLY A 611 -16.07 -13.54 0.64
C GLY A 611 -17.04 -14.03 1.72
N VAL A 612 -16.90 -13.57 2.97
CA VAL A 612 -17.81 -13.98 4.06
C VAL A 612 -19.20 -13.39 3.92
N LEU A 613 -19.31 -12.11 3.59
CA LEU A 613 -20.58 -11.39 3.46
C LEU A 613 -21.40 -11.96 2.31
N VAL A 614 -20.80 -12.16 1.14
CA VAL A 614 -21.51 -12.75 0.00
C VAL A 614 -21.94 -14.20 0.30
N ALA A 615 -21.11 -14.98 0.99
CA ALA A 615 -21.50 -16.33 1.41
C ALA A 615 -22.71 -16.33 2.37
N ALA A 616 -22.72 -15.41 3.34
CA ALA A 616 -23.83 -15.26 4.29
C ALA A 616 -25.11 -14.77 3.60
N ALA A 617 -25.00 -13.74 2.75
CA ALA A 617 -26.09 -13.21 1.95
C ALA A 617 -26.70 -14.32 1.06
N THR A 618 -25.87 -15.12 0.39
CA THR A 618 -26.32 -16.24 -0.44
C THR A 618 -27.07 -17.31 0.38
N ALA A 619 -26.64 -17.58 1.62
CA ALA A 619 -27.37 -18.49 2.50
C ALA A 619 -28.77 -17.97 2.88
N PHE A 620 -28.96 -16.65 2.99
CA PHE A 620 -30.27 -16.04 3.21
C PHE A 620 -31.23 -16.20 2.02
N ILE A 621 -30.72 -16.32 0.80
CA ILE A 621 -31.57 -16.52 -0.40
C ILE A 621 -32.14 -17.94 -0.47
N SER A 622 -31.73 -18.84 0.43
CA SER A 622 -32.31 -20.17 0.50
C SER A 622 -33.82 -20.12 0.76
N PRO A 623 -34.61 -21.06 0.17
CA PRO A 623 -36.04 -21.13 0.42
C PRO A 623 -36.42 -21.30 1.91
N GLN A 624 -35.49 -21.81 2.73
CA GLN A 624 -35.70 -21.97 4.18
C GLN A 624 -35.74 -20.62 4.92
N VAL A 625 -35.01 -19.62 4.41
CA VAL A 625 -34.96 -18.28 4.99
C VAL A 625 -35.95 -17.39 4.25
N ILE A 626 -35.73 -17.14 2.95
CA ILE A 626 -36.65 -16.36 2.10
C ILE A 626 -37.61 -17.33 1.39
N ARG A 627 -38.78 -17.53 2.00
CA ARG A 627 -39.80 -18.48 1.54
C ARG A 627 -40.41 -18.06 0.20
N ARG A 628 -40.96 -16.84 0.16
CA ARG A 628 -41.61 -16.28 -1.05
C ARG A 628 -40.65 -16.29 -2.24
N ARG A 629 -41.12 -16.84 -3.36
CA ARG A 629 -40.35 -16.94 -4.61
C ARG A 629 -40.06 -15.57 -5.22
N CYS A 630 -41.06 -14.69 -5.25
CA CYS A 630 -40.93 -13.32 -5.78
C CYS A 630 -39.74 -12.57 -5.17
N ASN A 631 -39.55 -12.64 -3.84
CA ASN A 631 -38.45 -11.97 -3.15
C ASN A 631 -37.08 -12.48 -3.58
N ARG A 632 -36.94 -13.79 -3.80
CA ARG A 632 -35.69 -14.38 -4.33
C ARG A 632 -35.44 -13.95 -5.77
N THR A 633 -36.50 -13.85 -6.57
CA THR A 633 -36.44 -13.33 -7.94
C THR A 633 -36.03 -11.86 -7.98
N PHE A 634 -36.55 -11.02 -7.09
CA PHE A 634 -36.13 -9.62 -6.97
C PHE A 634 -34.67 -9.47 -6.53
N ILE A 635 -34.18 -10.33 -5.63
CA ILE A 635 -32.75 -10.35 -5.27
C ILE A 635 -31.90 -10.74 -6.48
N ALA A 636 -32.35 -11.71 -7.28
CA ALA A 636 -31.68 -12.06 -8.51
C ALA A 636 -31.67 -10.90 -9.52
N ALA A 637 -32.79 -10.18 -9.68
CA ALA A 637 -32.86 -8.97 -10.51
C ALA A 637 -31.88 -7.89 -10.02
N ALA A 638 -31.84 -7.62 -8.71
CA ALA A 638 -30.93 -6.65 -8.12
C ALA A 638 -29.45 -7.03 -8.36
N ALA A 639 -29.09 -8.30 -8.24
CA ALA A 639 -27.75 -8.78 -8.58
C ALA A 639 -27.42 -8.56 -10.08
N THR A 640 -28.40 -8.74 -10.97
CA THR A 640 -28.23 -8.47 -12.42
C THR A 640 -28.15 -6.97 -12.71
N TYR A 641 -28.86 -6.10 -11.98
CA TYR A 641 -28.69 -4.64 -12.08
C TYR A 641 -27.28 -4.23 -11.67
N VAL A 642 -26.74 -4.80 -10.58
CA VAL A 642 -25.34 -4.58 -10.18
C VAL A 642 -24.40 -4.99 -11.32
N LEU A 643 -24.63 -6.13 -11.95
CA LEU A 643 -23.85 -6.58 -13.11
C LEU A 643 -23.91 -5.58 -14.28
N ALA A 644 -25.10 -5.03 -14.58
CA ALA A 644 -25.23 -4.02 -15.63
C ALA A 644 -24.39 -2.78 -15.32
N VAL A 645 -24.46 -2.25 -14.09
CA VAL A 645 -23.66 -1.09 -13.65
C VAL A 645 -22.16 -1.38 -13.71
N VAL A 646 -21.73 -2.59 -13.35
CA VAL A 646 -20.33 -3.02 -13.47
C VAL A 646 -19.85 -2.92 -14.92
N PHE A 647 -20.64 -3.39 -15.90
CA PHE A 647 -20.31 -3.38 -17.33
C PHE A 647 -20.42 -2.01 -18.01
N THR A 648 -20.69 -0.94 -17.27
CA THR A 648 -20.54 0.44 -17.79
C THR A 648 -19.10 0.94 -17.75
N GLY A 649 -18.20 0.26 -17.01
CA GLY A 649 -16.78 0.62 -16.96
C GLY A 649 -15.98 0.08 -18.15
N ARG A 650 -14.74 0.57 -18.30
CA ARG A 650 -13.75 0.03 -19.25
C ARG A 650 -13.15 -1.27 -18.73
N ASN A 651 -12.67 -2.13 -19.64
CA ASN A 651 -11.91 -3.33 -19.28
C ASN A 651 -10.41 -3.03 -19.14
N GLN A 652 -10.10 -2.01 -18.35
CA GLN A 652 -8.76 -1.45 -18.25
C GLN A 652 -8.00 -2.01 -17.03
N TRP A 653 -6.70 -2.20 -17.19
CA TRP A 653 -5.73 -2.64 -16.17
C TRP A 653 -4.53 -1.69 -16.12
N TRP A 654 -3.81 -1.66 -15.00
CA TRP A 654 -2.75 -0.68 -14.80
C TRP A 654 -1.55 -0.90 -15.73
N TYR A 655 -1.07 0.21 -16.31
CA TYR A 655 0.16 0.26 -17.12
C TYR A 655 0.18 -0.85 -18.19
N VAL A 656 1.25 -1.64 -18.24
CA VAL A 656 1.44 -2.75 -19.20
C VAL A 656 0.43 -3.89 -19.02
N GLY A 657 -0.35 -3.91 -17.93
CA GLY A 657 -1.45 -4.86 -17.71
C GLY A 657 -2.57 -4.75 -18.74
N SER A 658 -2.73 -3.61 -19.42
CA SER A 658 -3.73 -3.41 -20.47
C SER A 658 -3.29 -3.89 -21.86
N TYR A 659 -2.04 -4.30 -22.05
CA TYR A 659 -1.52 -4.63 -23.38
C TYR A 659 -2.29 -5.80 -24.02
N GLY A 660 -2.99 -5.51 -25.12
CA GLY A 660 -3.80 -6.48 -25.86
C GLY A 660 -5.15 -6.84 -25.22
N ILE A 661 -5.51 -6.23 -24.09
CA ILE A 661 -6.79 -6.48 -23.42
C ILE A 661 -7.95 -5.93 -24.29
N PRO A 662 -9.01 -6.72 -24.56
CA PRO A 662 -10.18 -6.24 -25.29
C PRO A 662 -10.89 -5.12 -24.53
N TRP A 663 -11.25 -4.03 -25.21
CA TRP A 663 -11.91 -2.85 -24.63
C TRP A 663 -11.11 -2.24 -23.45
N GLY A 664 -9.79 -2.15 -23.58
CA GLY A 664 -8.93 -1.50 -22.59
C GLY A 664 -9.16 0.02 -22.50
N ASP A 665 -9.62 0.63 -23.59
CA ASP A 665 -9.85 2.05 -23.82
C ASP A 665 -11.34 2.41 -24.00
N ASP A 666 -12.22 1.42 -24.11
CA ASP A 666 -13.65 1.59 -24.36
C ASP A 666 -14.50 0.74 -23.40
N THR A 667 -15.81 1.03 -23.35
CA THR A 667 -16.79 0.17 -22.69
C THR A 667 -17.05 -1.06 -23.55
N PRO A 668 -17.11 -2.29 -22.97
CA PRO A 668 -17.37 -3.50 -23.74
C PRO A 668 -18.64 -3.40 -24.58
N ASN A 669 -18.49 -3.66 -25.89
CA ASN A 669 -19.57 -3.61 -26.86
C ASN A 669 -19.38 -4.64 -27.97
N VAL A 670 -20.50 -5.05 -28.59
CA VAL A 670 -20.52 -5.94 -29.75
C VAL A 670 -21.41 -5.29 -30.81
N ALA A 671 -20.86 -5.03 -31.99
CA ALA A 671 -21.55 -4.33 -33.09
C ALA A 671 -22.21 -3.00 -32.65
N GLY A 672 -21.53 -2.22 -31.80
CA GLY A 672 -22.02 -0.93 -31.28
C GLY A 672 -23.01 -1.04 -30.12
N ILE A 673 -23.53 -2.24 -29.81
CA ILE A 673 -24.40 -2.47 -28.64
C ILE A 673 -23.51 -2.69 -27.41
N LYS A 674 -23.58 -1.77 -26.44
CA LYS A 674 -22.80 -1.84 -25.21
C LYS A 674 -23.32 -2.98 -24.34
N LEU A 675 -22.44 -3.84 -23.82
CA LEU A 675 -22.82 -5.08 -23.12
C LEU A 675 -23.72 -4.85 -21.90
N TYR A 676 -23.63 -3.68 -21.24
CA TYR A 676 -24.54 -3.38 -20.13
C TYR A 676 -26.01 -3.26 -20.55
N GLN A 677 -26.30 -2.90 -21.81
CA GLN A 677 -27.66 -2.71 -22.33
C GLN A 677 -28.48 -4.02 -22.33
N PRO A 678 -28.03 -5.13 -22.94
CA PRO A 678 -28.74 -6.41 -22.86
C PRO A 678 -28.77 -6.97 -21.43
N ILE A 679 -27.73 -6.73 -20.61
CA ILE A 679 -27.74 -7.15 -19.19
C ILE A 679 -28.84 -6.39 -18.42
N LEU A 680 -28.98 -5.09 -18.67
CA LEU A 680 -30.03 -4.25 -18.09
C LEU A 680 -31.42 -4.73 -18.53
N LEU A 681 -31.61 -5.06 -19.81
CA LEU A 681 -32.86 -5.62 -20.32
C LEU A 681 -33.21 -6.93 -19.60
N ILE A 682 -32.25 -7.84 -19.41
CA ILE A 682 -32.43 -9.07 -18.64
C ILE A 682 -32.82 -8.75 -17.18
N ALA A 683 -32.19 -7.76 -16.54
CA ALA A 683 -32.55 -7.34 -15.18
C ALA A 683 -34.00 -6.85 -15.09
N VAL A 684 -34.46 -6.07 -16.07
CA VAL A 684 -35.86 -5.62 -16.18
C VAL A 684 -36.80 -6.80 -16.36
N ILE A 685 -36.48 -7.76 -17.24
CA ILE A 685 -37.30 -8.96 -17.44
C ILE A 685 -37.41 -9.78 -16.14
N ILE A 686 -36.32 -9.99 -15.41
CA ILE A 686 -36.35 -10.71 -14.11
C ILE A 686 -37.22 -9.95 -13.10
N THR A 687 -37.17 -8.61 -13.11
CA THR A 687 -38.02 -7.77 -12.26
C THR A 687 -39.50 -7.95 -12.60
N LEU A 688 -39.87 -7.94 -13.88
CA LEU A 688 -41.23 -8.19 -14.34
C LEU A 688 -41.71 -9.60 -13.97
N VAL A 689 -40.85 -10.61 -14.05
CA VAL A 689 -41.16 -11.97 -13.58
C VAL A 689 -41.37 -11.98 -12.06
N GLY A 690 -40.57 -11.24 -11.29
CA GLY A 690 -40.75 -11.07 -9.85
C GLY A 690 -42.09 -10.40 -9.50
N ALA A 691 -42.46 -9.36 -10.23
CA ALA A 691 -43.73 -8.65 -10.08
C ALA A 691 -44.93 -9.54 -10.45
N TRP A 692 -44.84 -10.28 -11.56
CA TRP A 692 -45.85 -11.27 -11.92
C TRP A 692 -46.01 -12.36 -10.85
N GLN A 693 -44.90 -12.90 -10.33
CA GLN A 693 -44.94 -13.85 -9.21
C GLN A 693 -45.61 -13.24 -7.97
N TYR A 694 -45.31 -11.98 -7.66
CA TYR A 694 -45.92 -11.27 -6.53
C TYR A 694 -47.44 -11.15 -6.70
N PHE A 695 -47.92 -10.58 -7.81
CA PHE A 695 -49.36 -10.40 -8.05
C PHE A 695 -50.11 -11.72 -8.19
N ARG A 696 -49.50 -12.74 -8.81
CA ARG A 696 -50.09 -14.08 -8.92
C ARG A 696 -50.23 -14.73 -7.54
N ASP A 697 -49.17 -14.69 -6.72
CA ASP A 697 -49.19 -15.30 -5.39
C ASP A 697 -50.17 -14.57 -4.45
N ASP A 698 -50.34 -13.24 -4.61
CA ASP A 698 -51.33 -12.45 -3.86
C ASP A 698 -52.78 -12.76 -4.29
N ARG A 699 -53.04 -12.85 -5.60
CA ARG A 699 -54.34 -13.28 -6.13
C ARG A 699 -54.74 -14.68 -5.63
N ARG A 700 -53.78 -15.63 -5.60
CA ARG A 700 -54.02 -16.98 -5.07
C ARG A 700 -54.35 -16.95 -3.58
N ALA A 701 -53.64 -16.13 -2.81
CA ALA A 701 -53.94 -15.94 -1.40
C ALA A 701 -55.34 -15.36 -1.17
N GLN A 702 -55.78 -14.41 -2.00
CA GLN A 702 -57.13 -13.84 -1.96
C GLN A 702 -58.22 -14.87 -2.33
N LEU A 703 -57.94 -15.75 -3.30
CA LEU A 703 -58.85 -16.81 -3.74
C LEU A 703 -58.88 -18.03 -2.80
N GLY A 704 -58.10 -18.03 -1.72
CA GLY A 704 -57.98 -19.18 -0.81
C GLY A 704 -57.28 -20.40 -1.45
N GLU A 705 -56.66 -20.24 -2.62
CA GLU A 705 -55.90 -21.31 -3.26
C GLU A 705 -54.59 -21.55 -2.50
N PRO A 706 -54.21 -22.82 -2.25
CA PRO A 706 -52.94 -23.11 -1.60
C PRO A 706 -51.81 -22.53 -2.44
N ILE A 707 -51.01 -21.64 -1.83
CA ILE A 707 -49.74 -21.22 -2.42
C ILE A 707 -48.88 -22.49 -2.48
N VAL A 708 -48.81 -23.10 -3.66
CA VAL A 708 -47.93 -24.25 -3.91
C VAL A 708 -46.50 -23.76 -3.77
N GLU A 709 -46.00 -23.74 -2.54
CA GLU A 709 -44.57 -23.77 -2.28
C GLU A 709 -44.08 -25.06 -2.94
N PRO A 710 -43.05 -25.00 -3.80
CA PRO A 710 -42.50 -26.21 -4.38
C PRO A 710 -41.92 -27.06 -3.25
N THR A 711 -42.70 -28.00 -2.73
CA THR A 711 -42.21 -29.16 -2.01
C THR A 711 -41.21 -29.83 -2.94
N SER A 712 -39.93 -29.81 -2.57
CA SER A 712 -38.77 -30.69 -2.88
C SER A 712 -38.61 -31.42 -4.24
N GLY A 713 -39.57 -31.39 -5.17
CA GLY A 713 -39.72 -32.29 -6.31
C GLY A 713 -39.70 -31.62 -7.69
N VAL A 714 -39.98 -30.31 -7.82
CA VAL A 714 -39.77 -29.59 -9.10
C VAL A 714 -38.30 -29.21 -9.21
N ARG A 715 -37.49 -30.18 -9.67
CA ARG A 715 -36.01 -30.20 -9.72
C ARG A 715 -35.40 -29.49 -10.94
N GLY A 716 -36.11 -28.59 -11.62
CA GLY A 716 -35.53 -27.83 -12.74
C GLY A 716 -34.45 -26.87 -12.26
N PHE A 717 -33.33 -26.79 -13.00
CA PHE A 717 -32.23 -25.83 -12.75
C PHE A 717 -32.75 -24.38 -12.62
N LEU A 718 -33.72 -24.00 -13.46
CA LEU A 718 -34.36 -22.68 -13.47
C LEU A 718 -35.05 -22.33 -12.13
N GLY A 719 -35.64 -23.31 -11.43
CA GLY A 719 -36.29 -23.08 -10.13
C GLY A 719 -35.30 -22.82 -8.98
N ARG A 720 -34.02 -23.17 -9.16
CA ARG A 720 -32.94 -22.96 -8.18
C ARG A 720 -32.07 -21.76 -8.50
N MET A 721 -32.08 -21.28 -9.75
CA MET A 721 -31.29 -20.14 -10.25
C MET A 721 -31.28 -18.92 -9.31
N PRO A 722 -32.41 -18.47 -8.72
CA PRO A 722 -32.38 -17.31 -7.82
C PRO A 722 -31.45 -17.48 -6.61
N THR A 723 -31.28 -18.71 -6.11
CA THR A 723 -30.37 -19.01 -4.99
C THR A 723 -28.89 -18.93 -5.38
N TYR A 724 -28.59 -19.08 -6.67
CA TYR A 724 -27.24 -19.00 -7.22
C TYR A 724 -26.93 -17.64 -7.86
N SER A 725 -27.87 -16.70 -7.86
CA SER A 725 -27.75 -15.40 -8.54
C SER A 725 -26.44 -14.67 -8.27
N LEU A 726 -26.04 -14.54 -7.00
CA LEU A 726 -24.78 -13.87 -6.64
C LEU A 726 -23.55 -14.62 -7.18
N ALA A 727 -23.55 -15.96 -7.08
CA ALA A 727 -22.46 -16.78 -7.60
C ALA A 727 -22.37 -16.69 -9.13
N ILE A 728 -23.51 -16.66 -9.84
CA ILE A 728 -23.58 -16.55 -11.30
C ILE A 728 -23.03 -15.21 -11.76
N VAL A 729 -23.47 -14.10 -11.17
CA VAL A 729 -23.00 -12.75 -11.48
C VAL A 729 -21.48 -12.64 -11.32
N LEU A 730 -20.95 -13.13 -10.18
CA LEU A 730 -19.52 -13.12 -9.93
C LEU A 730 -18.75 -14.04 -10.90
N ALA A 731 -19.30 -15.22 -11.21
CA ALA A 731 -18.69 -16.14 -12.16
C ALA A 731 -18.61 -15.54 -13.58
N ILE A 732 -19.65 -14.81 -14.03
CA ILE A 732 -19.65 -14.12 -15.32
C ILE A 732 -18.46 -13.17 -15.42
N VAL A 733 -18.25 -12.31 -14.41
CA VAL A 733 -17.15 -11.34 -14.45
C VAL A 733 -15.78 -12.01 -14.32
N LEU A 734 -15.65 -13.05 -13.47
CA LEU A 734 -14.41 -13.81 -13.37
C LEU A 734 -14.05 -14.50 -14.69
N VAL A 735 -15.01 -15.13 -15.35
CA VAL A 735 -14.81 -15.76 -16.66
C VAL A 735 -14.49 -14.71 -17.71
N PHE A 736 -15.18 -13.56 -17.71
CA PHE A 736 -14.89 -12.43 -18.58
C PHE A 736 -13.43 -11.95 -18.42
N ASN A 737 -12.94 -11.82 -17.19
CA ASN A 737 -11.55 -11.46 -16.92
C ASN A 737 -10.57 -12.52 -17.43
N MET A 738 -10.82 -13.81 -17.17
CA MET A 738 -9.96 -14.90 -17.66
C MET A 738 -9.89 -14.94 -19.20
N ILE A 739 -11.04 -14.77 -19.87
CA ILE A 739 -11.11 -14.71 -21.33
C ILE A 739 -10.39 -13.47 -21.86
N SER A 740 -10.53 -12.32 -21.20
CA SER A 740 -9.85 -11.08 -21.58
C SER A 740 -8.33 -11.26 -21.56
N PHE A 741 -7.78 -11.85 -20.50
CA PHE A 741 -6.33 -12.13 -20.43
C PHE A 741 -5.90 -13.21 -21.41
N ALA A 742 -6.67 -14.28 -21.59
CA ALA A 742 -6.36 -15.30 -22.61
C ALA A 742 -6.31 -14.68 -24.02
N LYS A 743 -7.26 -13.80 -24.34
CA LYS A 743 -7.28 -13.04 -25.59
C LYS A 743 -6.09 -12.09 -25.68
N ALA A 744 -5.74 -11.37 -24.61
CA ALA A 744 -4.59 -10.48 -24.59
C ALA A 744 -3.27 -11.21 -24.86
N ILE A 745 -3.06 -12.37 -24.23
CA ILE A 745 -1.91 -13.23 -24.48
C ILE A 745 -1.85 -13.64 -25.96
N GLN A 746 -2.99 -14.02 -26.54
CA GLN A 746 -3.06 -14.39 -27.95
C GLN A 746 -2.77 -13.20 -28.88
N THR A 747 -3.30 -12.02 -28.58
CA THR A 747 -3.05 -10.79 -29.34
C THR A 747 -1.57 -10.40 -29.26
N GLN A 748 -0.96 -10.53 -28.08
CA GLN A 748 0.45 -10.20 -27.82
C GLN A 748 1.42 -11.38 -28.05
N ARG A 749 1.01 -12.45 -28.73
CA ARG A 749 1.83 -13.68 -28.88
C ARG A 749 3.20 -13.48 -29.53
N GLY A 750 3.34 -12.43 -30.35
CA GLY A 750 4.60 -12.05 -31.01
C GLY A 750 5.34 -10.90 -30.33
N SER A 751 4.88 -10.48 -29.15
CA SER A 751 5.40 -9.32 -28.42
C SER A 751 5.40 -9.61 -26.90
N TRP A 752 5.55 -8.57 -26.10
CA TRP A 752 5.57 -8.66 -24.65
C TRP A 752 4.16 -8.82 -24.07
N SER A 753 4.04 -9.74 -23.10
CA SER A 753 2.86 -9.89 -22.24
C SER A 753 3.31 -10.36 -20.85
N TRP A 754 2.46 -10.19 -19.84
CA TRP A 754 2.74 -10.74 -18.51
C TRP A 754 2.99 -12.25 -18.55
N ALA A 755 2.22 -13.00 -19.35
CA ALA A 755 2.38 -14.44 -19.45
C ALA A 755 3.73 -14.82 -20.08
N SER A 756 4.10 -14.23 -21.22
CA SER A 756 5.38 -14.51 -21.88
C SER A 756 6.56 -14.10 -21.00
N SER A 757 6.48 -12.92 -20.36
CA SER A 757 7.51 -12.45 -19.43
C SER A 757 7.70 -13.39 -18.23
N ASN A 758 6.61 -13.79 -17.57
CA ASN A 758 6.67 -14.63 -16.37
C ASN A 758 7.12 -16.06 -16.69
N VAL A 759 6.73 -16.61 -17.86
CA VAL A 759 7.22 -17.91 -18.33
C VAL A 759 8.71 -17.85 -18.70
N ASN A 760 9.16 -16.78 -19.34
CA ASN A 760 10.57 -16.58 -19.68
C ASN A 760 11.45 -16.39 -18.44
N ALA A 761 10.93 -15.72 -17.40
CA ALA A 761 11.62 -15.61 -16.12
C ALA A 761 11.89 -16.98 -15.47
N LEU A 762 10.93 -17.91 -15.55
CA LEU A 762 11.15 -19.30 -15.09
C LEU A 762 12.20 -20.07 -15.91
N ARG A 763 12.45 -19.64 -17.15
CA ARG A 763 13.47 -20.21 -18.04
C ARG A 763 14.84 -19.56 -17.87
N GLY A 764 14.99 -18.62 -16.92
CA GLY A 764 16.25 -17.92 -16.65
C GLY A 764 16.40 -16.56 -17.34
N ASN A 765 15.35 -16.04 -17.99
CA ASN A 765 15.35 -14.72 -18.63
C ASN A 765 14.44 -13.73 -17.88
N PRO A 766 14.89 -13.13 -16.76
CA PRO A 766 14.04 -12.35 -15.86
C PRO A 766 13.91 -10.85 -16.21
N CYS A 767 14.56 -10.35 -17.26
CA CYS A 767 14.65 -8.91 -17.58
C CYS A 767 13.30 -8.29 -18.03
N ALA A 768 12.29 -9.12 -18.27
CA ALA A 768 10.91 -8.71 -18.52
C ALA A 768 10.77 -7.75 -19.71
N LEU A 769 10.31 -6.51 -19.49
CA LEU A 769 10.01 -5.57 -20.58
C LEU A 769 11.30 -5.09 -21.27
N ALA A 770 12.44 -5.08 -20.57
CA ALA A 770 13.71 -4.63 -21.12
C ALA A 770 14.15 -5.47 -22.34
N ASP A 771 13.82 -6.77 -22.37
CA ASP A 771 14.15 -7.64 -23.51
C ASP A 771 13.27 -7.39 -24.74
N ALA A 772 12.15 -6.70 -24.57
CA ALA A 772 11.17 -6.44 -25.63
C ALA A 772 11.22 -5.01 -26.17
N ILE A 773 11.85 -4.07 -25.45
CA ILE A 773 12.01 -2.69 -25.88
C ILE A 773 13.25 -2.61 -26.78
N LEU A 774 13.06 -2.11 -28.00
CA LEU A 774 14.15 -1.77 -28.91
C LEU A 774 14.51 -0.30 -28.72
N VAL A 775 15.80 -0.02 -28.56
CA VAL A 775 16.33 1.34 -28.40
C VAL A 775 17.38 1.57 -29.48
N GLU A 776 17.30 2.73 -30.14
CA GLU A 776 18.31 3.17 -31.10
C GLU A 776 19.29 4.12 -30.41
N ALA A 777 20.53 3.68 -30.22
CA ALA A 777 21.54 4.46 -29.51
C ALA A 777 22.00 5.70 -30.30
N ASP A 778 22.04 5.61 -31.63
CA ASP A 778 22.35 6.71 -32.54
C ASP A 778 21.38 6.69 -33.73
N PRO A 779 20.35 7.55 -33.73
CA PRO A 779 19.33 7.58 -34.79
C PRO A 779 19.85 8.05 -36.15
N ASN A 780 21.11 8.51 -36.24
CA ASN A 780 21.69 8.94 -37.51
C ASN A 780 22.31 7.79 -38.31
N GLN A 781 22.62 6.65 -37.69
CA GLN A 781 23.28 5.53 -38.39
C GLN A 781 22.33 4.80 -39.34
N GLY A 782 21.03 4.75 -39.04
CA GLY A 782 20.02 4.11 -39.86
C GLY A 782 19.51 4.95 -41.04
N LEU A 783 20.03 6.16 -41.24
CA LEU A 783 19.55 7.07 -42.27
C LEU A 783 19.79 6.48 -43.68
N LEU A 784 18.71 6.31 -44.43
CA LEU A 784 18.76 5.81 -45.80
C LEU A 784 19.46 6.83 -46.71
N SER A 785 20.41 6.34 -47.51
CA SER A 785 21.03 7.15 -48.56
C SER A 785 20.08 7.31 -49.75
N PRO A 786 20.01 8.49 -50.39
CA PRO A 786 19.24 8.67 -51.61
C PRO A 786 19.64 7.67 -52.70
N ALA A 787 18.66 7.10 -53.39
CA ALA A 787 18.91 6.16 -54.47
C ALA A 787 19.68 6.85 -55.61
N ARG A 788 20.71 6.19 -56.14
CA ARG A 788 21.45 6.69 -57.31
C ARG A 788 20.68 6.31 -58.58
N VAL A 789 20.06 7.30 -59.24
CA VAL A 789 19.33 7.12 -60.50
C VAL A 789 20.15 7.70 -61.65
N ALA A 790 20.23 6.99 -62.78
CA ALA A 790 20.98 7.45 -63.96
C ALA A 790 20.42 8.79 -64.47
N GLY A 791 21.29 9.79 -64.62
CA GLY A 791 20.91 11.15 -65.00
C GLY A 791 20.51 12.07 -63.83
N GLN A 792 20.59 11.61 -62.58
CA GLN A 792 20.45 12.46 -61.38
C GLN A 792 21.82 12.66 -60.70
N GLU A 793 22.12 13.90 -60.31
CA GLU A 793 23.32 14.19 -59.52
C GLU A 793 23.20 13.63 -58.09
N ASN A 794 24.34 13.40 -57.44
CA ASN A 794 24.43 12.89 -56.06
C ASN A 794 23.70 13.84 -55.09
N SER A 795 22.41 13.62 -54.92
CA SER A 795 21.52 14.49 -54.18
C SER A 795 21.79 14.32 -52.69
N SER A 796 21.97 15.42 -51.95
CA SER A 796 21.99 15.36 -50.49
C SER A 796 20.64 14.86 -49.96
N PRO A 797 20.55 14.29 -48.75
CA PRO A 797 19.26 13.88 -48.18
C PRO A 797 18.20 14.99 -48.18
N GLY A 798 18.59 16.23 -47.90
CA GLY A 798 17.69 17.39 -47.98
C GLY A 798 17.23 17.73 -49.41
N ALA A 799 18.13 17.61 -50.39
CA ALA A 799 17.77 17.79 -51.80
C ALA A 799 16.87 16.65 -52.32
N ALA A 800 17.13 15.42 -51.87
CA ALA A 800 16.30 14.26 -52.15
C ALA A 800 14.91 14.40 -51.51
N LEU A 801 14.81 14.96 -50.29
CA LEU A 801 13.55 15.26 -49.60
C LEU A 801 12.75 16.35 -50.32
N ALA A 802 13.42 17.41 -50.81
CA ALA A 802 12.78 18.53 -51.49
C ALA A 802 12.19 18.15 -52.86
N GLY A 803 12.86 17.26 -53.60
CA GLY A 803 12.41 16.84 -54.93
C GLY A 803 12.30 18.00 -55.94
N LYS A 804 11.51 17.81 -57.01
CA LYS A 804 11.26 18.87 -58.02
C LYS A 804 9.93 19.57 -57.73
N GLY A 805 9.95 20.91 -57.68
CA GLY A 805 8.73 21.72 -57.60
C GLY A 805 8.10 21.83 -56.21
N MET A 806 8.92 21.87 -55.15
CA MET A 806 8.44 21.98 -53.77
C MET A 806 7.75 23.33 -53.52
N VAL A 807 6.47 23.30 -53.10
CA VAL A 807 5.68 24.49 -52.76
C VAL A 807 5.23 24.41 -51.31
N GLY A 808 5.41 25.48 -50.53
CA GLY A 808 4.93 25.56 -49.14
C GLY A 808 5.80 24.88 -48.09
N PHE A 809 6.94 24.29 -48.47
CA PHE A 809 7.93 23.75 -47.54
C PHE A 809 9.19 24.62 -47.57
N THR A 810 9.79 24.85 -46.40
CA THR A 810 11.10 25.50 -46.29
C THR A 810 11.96 24.71 -45.31
N PRO A 811 13.30 24.73 -45.42
CA PRO A 811 14.19 24.00 -44.51
C PRO A 811 13.97 24.31 -43.02
N ASN A 812 13.48 25.51 -42.71
CA ASN A 812 13.22 25.99 -41.35
C ASN A 812 11.72 26.23 -41.12
N GLY A 813 10.84 25.53 -41.83
CA GLY A 813 9.38 25.71 -41.74
C GLY A 813 8.73 25.08 -40.50
N VAL A 814 9.52 24.51 -39.60
CA VAL A 814 9.09 23.97 -38.31
C VAL A 814 9.16 25.07 -37.26
N ALA A 815 8.12 25.23 -36.46
CA ALA A 815 8.11 26.22 -35.38
C ALA A 815 9.30 25.99 -34.42
N THR A 816 9.93 27.08 -33.98
CA THR A 816 11.03 27.01 -33.01
C THR A 816 10.58 26.51 -31.64
N ASP A 817 9.29 26.62 -31.37
CA ASP A 817 8.64 26.01 -30.22
C ASP A 817 7.57 25.01 -30.69
N LEU A 818 7.89 23.73 -30.54
CA LEU A 818 6.98 22.61 -30.76
C LEU A 818 6.60 22.04 -29.40
N GLN A 819 5.94 22.84 -28.56
CA GLN A 819 5.30 22.24 -27.39
C GLN A 819 4.22 21.31 -27.91
N ALA A 820 4.44 20.01 -27.72
CA ALA A 820 3.34 19.08 -27.75
C ALA A 820 2.46 19.43 -26.55
N THR A 821 1.33 20.10 -26.79
CA THR A 821 0.20 19.99 -25.86
C THR A 821 -0.15 18.51 -25.82
N TYR A 822 0.43 17.80 -24.85
CA TYR A 822 -0.16 16.55 -24.41
C TYR A 822 -1.52 16.93 -23.86
N ASP A 823 -2.56 16.70 -24.65
CA ASP A 823 -3.93 16.62 -24.13
C ASP A 823 -3.94 15.41 -23.18
N ASP A 824 -3.52 15.64 -21.94
CA ASP A 824 -3.69 14.70 -20.85
C ASP A 824 -5.19 14.62 -20.58
N ASP A 825 -5.85 13.60 -21.11
CA ASP A 825 -7.22 13.18 -20.77
C ASP A 825 -7.34 12.73 -19.27
N ASN A 826 -6.43 13.17 -18.40
CA ASN A 826 -6.41 12.97 -16.96
C ASN A 826 -6.55 14.32 -16.24
N ASP A 827 -7.77 14.86 -16.25
CA ASP A 827 -8.19 15.88 -15.26
C ASP A 827 -8.14 15.28 -13.85
N ALA A 828 -6.97 15.33 -13.22
CA ALA A 828 -6.78 15.29 -11.78
C ALA A 828 -5.39 15.85 -11.42
N ASP A 829 -5.34 17.19 -11.31
CA ASP A 829 -4.47 17.92 -10.38
C ASP A 829 -2.95 17.85 -10.68
N SER A 830 -2.51 18.66 -11.65
CA SER A 830 -1.20 19.30 -11.59
C SER A 830 -1.30 20.72 -12.14
N ASP A 831 -1.05 21.71 -11.29
CA ASP A 831 -0.60 23.04 -11.69
C ASP A 831 0.68 22.88 -12.53
N GLN A 832 0.55 22.77 -13.86
CA GLN A 832 1.65 22.97 -14.78
C GLN A 832 1.80 24.47 -15.01
N GLN A 833 2.82 25.05 -14.38
CA GLN A 833 3.31 26.38 -14.71
C GLN A 833 3.82 26.38 -16.16
N ASP A 834 3.17 27.21 -16.98
CA ASP A 834 3.61 27.60 -18.31
C ASP A 834 5.05 28.19 -18.25
N PRO A 835 6.04 27.56 -18.88
CA PRO A 835 7.42 28.04 -18.87
C PRO A 835 7.65 29.29 -19.76
N THR A 836 6.61 29.79 -20.45
CA THR A 836 6.71 30.97 -21.33
C THR A 836 6.26 32.28 -20.68
N GLN A 837 5.76 32.29 -19.44
CA GLN A 837 5.45 33.54 -18.74
C GLN A 837 6.73 34.29 -18.34
N THR A 838 7.09 35.27 -19.15
CA THR A 838 8.19 36.21 -18.90
C THR A 838 7.77 37.49 -18.17
N ASP A 839 6.55 37.56 -17.61
CA ASP A 839 6.09 38.77 -16.88
C ASP A 839 5.25 38.43 -15.63
N PRO A 840 5.67 38.81 -14.39
CA PRO A 840 4.97 38.46 -13.16
C PRO A 840 3.70 39.28 -12.85
N SER A 841 3.29 40.23 -13.69
CA SER A 841 2.20 41.17 -13.35
C SER A 841 0.79 40.79 -13.82
N ALA A 842 0.57 39.61 -14.42
CA ALA A 842 -0.73 39.24 -14.98
C ALA A 842 -1.58 38.28 -14.11
N ALA A 843 -1.19 38.03 -12.85
CA ALA A 843 -1.94 37.16 -11.93
C ALA A 843 -2.69 37.97 -10.85
N THR A 844 -3.47 38.97 -11.26
CA THR A 844 -4.49 39.61 -10.40
C THR A 844 -5.61 40.16 -11.28
N ASP A 845 -6.63 39.32 -11.46
CA ASP A 845 -8.01 39.54 -11.92
C ASP A 845 -8.38 38.32 -12.77
N THR A 846 -9.11 37.35 -12.24
CA THR A 846 -10.56 37.46 -12.25
C THR A 846 -11.14 36.43 -11.26
N GLY A 847 -11.72 36.93 -10.17
CA GLY A 847 -12.82 36.24 -9.52
C GLY A 847 -14.11 36.76 -10.16
N GLU A 848 -14.97 35.87 -10.65
CA GLU A 848 -16.43 35.91 -10.48
C GLU A 848 -17.11 34.71 -11.17
N ASN A 849 -18.04 34.12 -10.40
CA ASN A 849 -19.01 33.04 -10.67
C ASN A 849 -18.57 31.58 -10.53
#